data_AF-A0A1V6J441-F1
#
_entry.id   AF-A0A1V6J441-F1
#
_cell.length_a   1.000
_cell.length_b   1.000
_cell.length_c   1.000
_cell.angle_alpha   90.00
_cell.angle_beta   90.00
_cell.angle_gamma   90.00
#
_symmetry.space_group_name_H-M   'P 1'
#
loop_
_entity.id
_entity.type
_entity.pdbx_description
1 polymer ?
#
loop_
_entity_poly.entity_id
_entity_poly.type
_entity_poly.pdbx_seq_one_letter_code
_entity_poly.pdbx_strand_id
1 'polypeptide(L)'
;MKRFLMVGLFLFTTAVMARAFQFENLHHFETPPYQPEAALTQGPDRRLWGTTCYGGTHDCGAIFKSSTNGGYATVWNFTGGPDGSFPQAALLLASDTNLYGTTSAGGTGGAGVIFRITSAGVLTVLHSFSGGTGGSSPCGGLIQGADKALYGITTYGGNNSCGTVFKITTNGTFTQLWSFTGGDDGATPYGKLVQGPDFALYGTCSRGGSNDWGTVFRITTSGAMKPLWSFTKGADGAQPFGGLAAGTNGVFVGQTYSGGNNGYGTIFNITTNGTLTSLVSFNQSNGANPRSGLIRATNGFFYGTTQFGGHSGKGIIYKIGQHGGMTTLWSLDPQTEGSEPNSALFQMPSGAFYGVSPRGGAYDTGTMFEYLESAEDVKCLRSFPPAPMGREPSAALVQGSDGAFYGTALWGGTNNFGTIFKLDTNGVVSCLWPFTGGDDGANPGAELLPLPDDGGLALYGTTQRGGISNCGTAFVLYSDGTGNAYSFTNSPSDGNNPRGGLVRGPDQAFYGSTYLGGISNKGTIYRIATNGEESLLYSFRGTDGANPRGTLAVASNGVFYGVTERGGANDMGTLFRITTNGVFTTLWNFSGDSDGGAPRAGVILARDGHLYGTTVRGGIEDAGTIYRITTNGVITILHSGSWGPNGGRIQAPLVQGRDGNLYGTTLFGGDNDCGVIFRITTDGVFTRLWSFAGGIEGGLPQAGLIEAGNWFYGTTPMNNGTIFRFSMGPALTTAGPSGLSARVLLWDQPGFQLQSTTNALGPYTTLLPVATSPYTNKFNDRLRFFRLRQE
;
A
#
# COMPACT_ATOMS: atom_id res chain seq x y z
N MET A 1 -77.83 -5.76 -18.13
CA MET A 1 -77.93 -7.10 -17.52
C MET A 1 -76.76 -7.33 -16.57
N LYS A 2 -76.80 -8.39 -15.76
CA LYS A 2 -75.81 -8.66 -14.70
C LYS A 2 -74.47 -9.15 -15.27
N ARG A 3 -73.41 -8.93 -14.46
CA ARG A 3 -72.03 -9.43 -14.53
C ARG A 3 -71.84 -10.81 -15.20
N PHE A 4 -70.70 -10.98 -15.86
CA PHE A 4 -69.79 -12.07 -15.50
C PHE A 4 -68.36 -11.54 -15.32
N LEU A 5 -67.62 -12.18 -14.42
CA LEU A 5 -66.31 -11.78 -13.94
C LEU A 5 -65.24 -12.63 -14.65
N MET A 6 -64.19 -12.02 -15.19
CA MET A 6 -63.00 -12.74 -15.64
C MET A 6 -61.78 -12.18 -14.90
N VAL A 7 -61.18 -13.03 -14.06
CA VAL A 7 -60.05 -12.67 -13.21
C VAL A 7 -58.77 -12.68 -14.04
N GLY A 8 -58.29 -11.49 -14.42
CA GLY A 8 -56.95 -11.32 -14.97
C GLY A 8 -55.90 -11.39 -13.86
N LEU A 9 -55.27 -12.55 -13.69
CA LEU A 9 -54.11 -12.73 -12.81
C LEU A 9 -52.90 -12.02 -13.43
N PHE A 10 -52.71 -10.74 -13.13
CA PHE A 10 -51.47 -10.03 -13.47
C PHE A 10 -50.32 -10.59 -12.62
N LEU A 11 -49.53 -11.49 -13.21
CA LEU A 11 -48.19 -11.77 -12.70
C LEU A 11 -47.33 -10.51 -12.84
N PHE A 12 -47.17 -9.79 -11.74
CA PHE A 12 -46.03 -8.88 -11.60
C PHE A 12 -44.76 -9.71 -11.42
N THR A 13 -44.16 -10.14 -12.53
CA THR A 13 -42.78 -10.62 -12.53
C THR A 13 -41.86 -9.42 -12.30
N THR A 14 -41.59 -9.10 -11.03
CA THR A 14 -40.48 -8.21 -10.68
C THR A 14 -39.18 -8.93 -11.02
N ALA A 15 -38.68 -8.72 -12.24
CA ALA A 15 -37.35 -9.16 -12.64
C ALA A 15 -36.32 -8.37 -11.83
N VAL A 16 -35.90 -8.93 -10.69
CA VAL A 16 -34.78 -8.41 -9.91
C VAL A 16 -33.50 -8.84 -10.62
N MET A 17 -32.98 -7.98 -11.50
CA MET A 17 -31.63 -8.14 -12.04
C MET A 17 -30.61 -8.01 -10.90
N ALA A 18 -29.62 -8.90 -10.89
CA ALA A 18 -28.57 -8.91 -9.87
C ALA A 18 -27.52 -7.80 -10.12
N ARG A 19 -26.79 -7.40 -9.07
CA ARG A 19 -25.64 -6.49 -9.17
C ARG A 19 -24.38 -7.19 -9.71
N ALA A 20 -24.53 -8.09 -10.70
CA ALA A 20 -23.48 -8.97 -11.23
C ALA A 20 -22.33 -8.22 -11.96
N PHE A 21 -22.53 -6.93 -12.25
CA PHE A 21 -21.54 -6.00 -12.79
C PHE A 21 -21.83 -4.62 -12.14
N GLN A 22 -20.83 -3.85 -11.69
CA GLN A 22 -21.08 -2.71 -10.80
C GLN A 22 -20.41 -1.37 -11.11
N PHE A 23 -21.21 -0.37 -10.73
CA PHE A 23 -21.46 0.99 -11.20
C PHE A 23 -22.18 1.80 -10.08
N GLU A 24 -21.94 3.10 -9.88
CA GLU A 24 -22.88 4.10 -9.28
C GLU A 24 -22.38 5.57 -9.50
N ASN A 25 -21.61 6.15 -8.56
CA ASN A 25 -21.04 7.51 -8.61
C ASN A 25 -19.99 7.77 -7.49
N LEU A 26 -18.92 8.54 -7.77
CA LEU A 26 -18.14 9.30 -6.76
C LEU A 26 -17.71 10.72 -7.26
N HIS A 27 -18.42 11.38 -8.20
CA HIS A 27 -18.03 12.71 -8.72
C HIS A 27 -19.10 13.50 -9.50
N HIS A 28 -18.96 14.83 -9.56
CA HIS A 28 -19.26 15.67 -10.74
C HIS A 28 -18.39 16.97 -10.75
N PHE A 29 -18.28 17.68 -11.87
CA PHE A 29 -17.19 18.62 -12.30
C PHE A 29 -16.75 19.77 -11.33
N GLU A 30 -15.42 20.03 -11.26
CA GLU A 30 -14.81 21.37 -11.15
C GLU A 30 -13.33 21.51 -11.63
N THR A 31 -12.27 21.29 -10.83
CA THR A 31 -10.91 21.84 -11.07
C THR A 31 -9.77 21.12 -10.33
N PRO A 32 -8.59 20.89 -10.98
CA PRO A 32 -7.42 20.17 -10.46
C PRO A 32 -7.25 20.10 -8.93
N PRO A 33 -7.56 18.94 -8.34
CA PRO A 33 -6.46 18.18 -7.74
C PRO A 33 -6.45 16.69 -8.14
N TYR A 34 -5.27 16.17 -8.48
CA TYR A 34 -5.06 14.81 -8.98
C TYR A 34 -3.55 14.51 -9.13
N GLN A 35 -3.03 13.62 -9.97
CA GLN A 35 -1.65 13.08 -9.83
C GLN A 35 -1.11 12.80 -8.37
N PRO A 36 -1.81 12.04 -7.47
CA PRO A 36 -1.24 11.69 -6.16
C PRO A 36 -0.18 10.58 -6.20
N GLU A 37 0.72 10.56 -5.21
CA GLU A 37 1.66 9.49 -4.87
C GLU A 37 1.17 8.74 -3.61
N ALA A 38 1.83 8.89 -2.44
CA ALA A 38 1.47 8.19 -1.19
C ALA A 38 0.11 8.64 -0.60
N ALA A 39 -0.30 8.13 0.57
CA ALA A 39 -1.72 7.89 0.78
C ALA A 39 -2.43 8.24 2.12
N LEU A 40 -3.12 7.22 2.66
CA LEU A 40 -4.35 7.22 3.45
C LEU A 40 -4.32 5.96 4.36
N THR A 41 -5.13 5.83 5.40
CA THR A 41 -4.95 4.96 6.59
C THR A 41 -5.93 3.78 6.99
N GLN A 42 -6.64 3.00 6.14
CA GLN A 42 -7.89 2.15 6.43
C GLN A 42 -9.48 2.36 6.07
N GLY A 43 -10.47 3.36 5.93
CA GLY A 43 -11.05 4.79 6.18
C GLY A 43 -12.11 5.11 7.32
N PRO A 44 -11.93 5.95 8.37
CA PRO A 44 -12.40 5.67 9.75
C PRO A 44 -13.77 6.24 10.13
N ASP A 45 -13.82 7.38 10.84
CA ASP A 45 -15.05 8.04 11.28
C ASP A 45 -15.99 8.22 10.08
N ARG A 46 -15.42 8.87 9.07
CA ARG A 46 -15.82 9.03 7.69
C ARG A 46 -14.74 9.80 6.92
N ARG A 47 -14.02 10.79 7.50
CA ARG A 47 -13.60 12.03 6.82
C ARG A 47 -12.07 12.24 6.67
N LEU A 48 -11.54 12.30 5.44
CA LEU A 48 -10.11 12.04 5.15
C LEU A 48 -9.25 13.21 4.58
N TRP A 49 -7.91 13.05 4.47
CA TRP A 49 -6.96 14.17 4.37
C TRP A 49 -5.90 14.03 3.26
N GLY A 50 -4.68 14.58 3.35
CA GLY A 50 -3.64 14.43 2.30
C GLY A 50 -3.71 15.41 1.13
N THR A 51 -2.96 15.18 0.02
CA THR A 51 -2.59 16.13 -1.08
C THR A 51 -2.38 15.52 -2.51
N THR A 52 -1.84 16.25 -3.51
CA THR A 52 -1.75 15.83 -4.96
C THR A 52 -0.80 16.67 -5.85
N CYS A 53 -0.75 16.44 -7.19
CA CYS A 53 -0.06 17.31 -8.16
C CYS A 53 -0.67 17.48 -9.60
N TYR A 54 -0.05 18.10 -10.62
CA TYR A 54 0.88 19.24 -10.57
C TYR A 54 0.48 20.43 -11.51
N GLY A 55 1.46 21.07 -12.15
CA GLY A 55 1.45 22.18 -13.11
C GLY A 55 0.43 23.31 -12.93
N GLY A 56 0.02 23.90 -14.05
CA GLY A 56 -0.79 25.13 -14.08
C GLY A 56 0.08 26.36 -14.27
N THR A 57 -0.13 27.39 -13.44
CA THR A 57 0.59 28.67 -13.49
C THR A 57 0.91 29.12 -12.07
N HIS A 58 2.09 28.77 -11.57
CA HIS A 58 2.48 28.84 -10.15
C HIS A 58 1.48 28.15 -9.19
N ASP A 59 0.89 27.07 -9.67
CA ASP A 59 1.03 25.74 -9.06
C ASP A 59 0.56 25.48 -7.58
N CYS A 60 -0.57 26.02 -7.06
CA CYS A 60 -1.37 25.44 -5.92
C CYS A 60 -2.92 25.51 -6.07
N GLY A 61 -3.72 24.51 -5.65
CA GLY A 61 -5.20 24.67 -5.57
C GLY A 61 -6.12 23.47 -5.24
N ALA A 62 -7.43 23.82 -5.13
CA ALA A 62 -8.71 23.05 -5.06
C ALA A 62 -8.75 21.70 -4.31
N ILE A 63 -9.58 21.53 -3.26
CA ILE A 63 -9.32 20.56 -2.17
C ILE A 63 -10.51 20.18 -1.24
N PHE A 64 -10.61 18.92 -0.76
CA PHE A 64 -11.85 18.33 -0.17
C PHE A 64 -11.63 17.62 1.25
N LYS A 65 -12.39 16.62 1.78
CA LYS A 65 -11.98 15.65 2.89
C LYS A 65 -12.79 14.32 3.12
N SER A 66 -12.43 13.22 2.43
CA SER A 66 -13.30 12.20 1.77
C SER A 66 -14.18 11.27 2.62
N SER A 67 -15.26 10.72 2.00
CA SER A 67 -16.00 9.46 2.24
C SER A 67 -16.70 8.92 0.96
N THR A 68 -17.78 8.12 1.06
CA THR A 68 -18.25 7.16 0.04
C THR A 68 -19.40 7.57 -0.94
N ASN A 69 -19.93 8.83 -0.99
CA ASN A 69 -20.85 9.39 -2.05
C ASN A 69 -21.28 10.91 -1.94
N GLY A 70 -21.42 11.71 -3.04
CA GLY A 70 -22.24 12.96 -3.12
C GLY A 70 -21.62 14.26 -3.75
N GLY A 71 -21.73 15.45 -3.12
CA GLY A 71 -21.04 16.74 -3.50
C GLY A 71 -20.23 17.41 -2.36
N TYR A 72 -18.96 17.84 -2.56
CA TYR A 72 -17.84 17.82 -1.58
C TYR A 72 -17.42 19.11 -0.83
N ALA A 73 -16.38 18.98 0.02
CA ALA A 73 -16.10 19.93 1.11
C ALA A 73 -14.66 20.02 1.70
N THR A 74 -14.41 21.24 2.19
CA THR A 74 -13.18 21.98 2.55
C THR A 74 -12.38 21.47 3.76
N VAL A 75 -11.05 21.71 3.82
CA VAL A 75 -10.23 21.81 5.07
C VAL A 75 -9.33 23.09 5.09
N TRP A 76 -9.90 24.31 4.85
CA TRP A 76 -9.30 25.70 4.82
C TRP A 76 -8.74 26.32 3.47
N ASN A 77 -7.65 27.15 3.44
CA ASN A 77 -6.91 27.75 2.26
C ASN A 77 -5.47 28.27 2.69
N PHE A 78 -4.24 27.79 2.19
CA PHE A 78 -1.42 27.64 2.89
C PHE A 78 -0.14 28.55 2.41
N THR A 79 1.13 28.10 2.56
CA THR A 79 2.23 28.97 2.98
C THR A 79 3.60 28.65 2.40
N GLY A 80 4.66 28.71 3.20
CA GLY A 80 5.86 29.54 2.91
C GLY A 80 6.16 30.57 4.00
N GLY A 81 5.14 30.98 4.76
CA GLY A 81 5.24 31.06 6.21
C GLY A 81 5.14 29.65 6.85
N PRO A 82 5.26 29.54 8.19
CA PRO A 82 5.43 28.27 8.87
C PRO A 82 4.11 27.51 9.12
N ASP A 83 3.53 26.90 8.07
CA ASP A 83 2.45 25.91 8.22
C ASP A 83 2.29 24.87 7.07
N GLY A 84 2.73 25.09 5.82
CA GLY A 84 2.57 24.06 4.77
C GLY A 84 3.37 24.15 3.45
N SER A 85 3.49 22.98 2.81
CA SER A 85 4.18 22.63 1.54
C SER A 85 3.92 21.16 1.15
N PHE A 86 4.27 20.80 -0.09
CA PHE A 86 4.00 19.54 -0.76
C PHE A 86 4.58 18.27 -0.07
N PRO A 87 3.72 17.38 0.45
CA PRO A 87 4.10 16.26 1.31
C PRO A 87 3.88 14.88 0.67
N GLN A 88 4.15 13.81 1.42
CA GLN A 88 3.82 12.43 1.08
C GLN A 88 3.84 11.50 2.28
N ALA A 89 2.74 10.76 2.49
CA ALA A 89 2.66 9.68 3.45
C ALA A 89 1.38 8.87 3.32
N ALA A 90 1.45 7.55 3.52
CA ALA A 90 0.29 6.71 3.86
C ALA A 90 0.01 6.59 5.39
N LEU A 91 0.77 7.33 6.20
CA LEU A 91 0.64 7.64 7.64
C LEU A 91 0.70 6.42 8.59
N LEU A 92 0.92 6.64 9.91
CA LEU A 92 1.21 5.56 10.90
C LEU A 92 0.06 4.53 11.04
N LEU A 93 0.10 3.53 11.95
CA LEU A 93 -1.06 2.84 12.58
C LEU A 93 -0.84 2.83 14.11
N ALA A 94 -1.88 3.12 14.91
CA ALA A 94 -1.77 3.21 16.36
C ALA A 94 -2.97 2.61 17.11
N SER A 95 -3.92 3.41 17.61
CA SER A 95 -4.74 2.97 18.75
C SER A 95 -6.17 3.49 18.94
N ASP A 96 -6.63 4.61 18.37
CA ASP A 96 -7.83 5.28 18.92
C ASP A 96 -8.85 5.79 17.85
N THR A 97 -8.72 6.99 17.26
CA THR A 97 -9.70 7.60 16.30
C THR A 97 -9.15 8.40 15.10
N ASN A 98 -8.06 9.15 15.27
CA ASN A 98 -7.58 10.29 14.48
C ASN A 98 -7.18 10.13 13.01
N LEU A 99 -7.31 11.24 12.27
CA LEU A 99 -6.63 11.57 11.00
C LEU A 99 -5.84 12.92 11.04
N TYR A 100 -5.27 13.41 9.92
CA TYR A 100 -4.45 14.67 9.81
C TYR A 100 -4.38 15.21 8.38
N GLY A 101 -3.75 14.44 7.49
CA GLY A 101 -2.99 14.99 6.35
C GLY A 101 -1.52 14.62 6.48
N THR A 102 -0.62 15.40 5.88
CA THR A 102 0.84 15.17 5.91
C THR A 102 1.57 16.46 5.61
N THR A 103 2.64 16.81 6.35
CA THR A 103 3.46 18.01 6.10
C THR A 103 4.87 17.86 6.75
N SER A 104 5.97 18.37 6.18
CA SER A 104 7.04 19.13 6.89
C SER A 104 8.07 19.78 5.92
N ALA A 105 8.32 21.12 5.99
CA ALA A 105 8.98 22.12 5.07
C ALA A 105 8.21 23.11 4.14
N GLY A 106 7.71 24.25 4.61
CA GLY A 106 7.12 25.47 3.99
C GLY A 106 7.60 26.71 4.77
N GLY A 107 8.57 27.52 4.31
CA GLY A 107 9.38 28.46 5.15
C GLY A 107 10.91 28.44 4.87
N THR A 108 11.73 27.82 5.75
CA THR A 108 13.21 27.79 5.74
C THR A 108 13.90 26.40 5.75
N GLY A 109 14.56 25.96 6.85
CA GLY A 109 15.76 25.07 6.85
C GLY A 109 15.58 23.57 6.63
N GLY A 110 14.39 23.13 6.28
CA GLY A 110 14.16 21.74 5.95
C GLY A 110 14.41 20.68 7.06
N ALA A 111 14.16 20.97 8.37
CA ALA A 111 14.03 20.11 9.58
C ALA A 111 12.74 19.22 9.79
N GLY A 112 11.76 19.59 10.65
CA GLY A 112 10.46 18.89 10.86
C GLY A 112 9.33 19.78 11.46
N VAL A 113 8.24 19.20 11.98
CA VAL A 113 7.10 19.91 12.62
C VAL A 113 6.50 19.19 13.85
N ILE A 114 5.91 19.93 14.82
CA ILE A 114 5.10 19.44 15.97
C ILE A 114 3.97 20.44 16.31
N PHE A 115 2.71 19.98 16.33
CA PHE A 115 1.44 20.70 16.59
C PHE A 115 0.41 19.69 17.19
N ARG A 116 -0.94 19.78 16.95
CA ARG A 116 -1.90 18.65 17.19
C ARG A 116 -3.24 18.57 16.39
N ILE A 117 -3.61 19.50 15.51
CA ILE A 117 -4.95 19.69 14.85
C ILE A 117 -6.20 19.69 15.77
N THR A 118 -6.52 18.58 16.44
CA THR A 118 -7.70 18.31 17.29
C THR A 118 -9.08 18.46 16.63
N SER A 119 -9.90 17.40 16.66
CA SER A 119 -11.35 17.32 16.36
C SER A 119 -11.89 17.72 14.97
N ALA A 120 -11.23 18.64 14.28
CA ALA A 120 -11.72 19.35 13.10
C ALA A 120 -10.69 20.39 12.59
N GLY A 121 -9.94 21.01 13.53
CA GLY A 121 -8.98 22.11 13.34
C GLY A 121 -9.08 23.22 14.42
N VAL A 122 -8.12 23.31 15.36
CA VAL A 122 -8.05 24.32 16.46
C VAL A 122 -6.60 24.68 16.86
N LEU A 123 -5.93 25.61 16.18
CA LEU A 123 -4.45 25.80 16.26
C LEU A 123 -3.87 26.39 17.56
N THR A 124 -2.68 25.90 17.94
CA THR A 124 -1.71 26.49 18.90
C THR A 124 -0.42 26.94 18.19
N VAL A 125 0.31 27.92 18.76
CA VAL A 125 1.55 28.52 18.21
C VAL A 125 2.74 28.31 19.18
N LEU A 126 3.96 28.10 18.66
CA LEU A 126 5.21 28.01 19.43
C LEU A 126 6.42 28.67 18.71
N HIS A 127 7.23 27.89 17.98
CA HIS A 127 8.56 28.31 17.48
C HIS A 127 9.08 27.39 16.34
N SER A 128 10.26 27.69 15.79
CA SER A 128 11.03 26.82 14.87
C SER A 128 12.48 26.54 15.38
N PHE A 129 13.33 25.92 14.55
CA PHE A 129 14.55 25.20 14.92
C PHE A 129 15.75 26.09 15.31
N SER A 130 16.73 25.49 15.99
CA SER A 130 17.82 26.21 16.68
C SER A 130 19.23 25.64 16.39
N GLY A 131 19.84 24.89 17.31
CA GLY A 131 21.25 24.46 17.19
C GLY A 131 21.75 23.56 18.33
N GLY A 132 22.71 22.66 18.08
CA GLY A 132 23.43 21.96 19.16
C GLY A 132 24.01 20.58 18.82
N THR A 133 23.19 19.52 18.89
CA THR A 133 23.67 18.13 19.10
C THR A 133 23.19 17.10 18.07
N GLY A 134 21.93 17.15 17.58
CA GLY A 134 21.44 16.13 16.65
C GLY A 134 20.00 16.21 16.17
N GLY A 135 19.66 15.27 15.29
CA GLY A 135 18.35 15.06 14.67
C GLY A 135 18.24 15.50 13.21
N SER A 136 17.35 14.85 12.42
CA SER A 136 17.07 15.26 11.04
C SER A 136 15.78 14.65 10.40
N SER A 137 15.49 15.01 9.15
CA SER A 137 14.16 15.08 8.50
C SER A 137 13.63 13.84 7.69
N PRO A 138 12.48 13.19 8.03
CA PRO A 138 12.02 11.86 7.48
C PRO A 138 11.39 11.63 6.05
N CYS A 139 10.16 11.06 5.96
CA CYS A 139 9.40 10.48 4.81
C CYS A 139 9.66 9.01 4.33
N GLY A 140 8.88 8.00 4.77
CA GLY A 140 9.01 6.63 4.19
C GLY A 140 8.83 5.40 5.10
N GLY A 141 8.28 5.59 6.29
CA GLY A 141 7.83 4.50 7.16
C GLY A 141 6.77 4.97 8.12
N LEU A 142 6.41 4.17 9.13
CA LEU A 142 5.31 4.33 10.10
C LEU A 142 4.18 3.30 9.83
N ILE A 143 4.00 2.34 10.75
CA ILE A 143 3.07 1.18 10.73
C ILE A 143 3.00 0.53 12.16
N GLN A 144 2.27 -0.58 12.45
CA GLN A 144 1.89 -1.03 13.84
C GLN A 144 2.21 -2.49 14.26
N GLY A 145 1.43 -3.09 15.18
CA GLY A 145 1.79 -4.18 16.10
C GLY A 145 1.43 -3.88 17.57
N ALA A 146 2.17 -4.44 18.53
CA ALA A 146 1.64 -4.69 19.88
C ALA A 146 1.74 -3.60 20.99
N ASP A 147 2.70 -2.66 21.00
CA ASP A 147 3.03 -1.83 22.20
C ASP A 147 2.60 -0.34 22.22
N LYS A 148 3.41 0.68 21.84
CA LYS A 148 3.10 2.10 22.21
C LYS A 148 3.44 3.25 21.24
N ALA A 149 4.66 3.83 21.22
CA ALA A 149 4.99 5.08 20.48
C ALA A 149 6.44 5.11 19.92
N LEU A 150 6.61 5.65 18.70
CA LEU A 150 7.86 6.16 18.07
C LEU A 150 8.88 5.08 17.54
N TYR A 151 9.58 5.29 16.39
CA TYR A 151 10.97 4.87 15.97
C TYR A 151 11.36 5.35 14.55
N GLY A 152 12.64 5.46 14.17
CA GLY A 152 13.00 5.98 12.83
C GLY A 152 14.44 5.81 12.31
N ILE A 153 14.86 6.70 11.39
CA ILE A 153 15.78 6.38 10.27
C ILE A 153 16.73 7.55 9.91
N THR A 154 17.70 7.44 8.97
CA THR A 154 18.52 8.55 8.41
C THR A 154 18.86 8.36 6.92
N THR A 155 19.14 9.43 6.16
CA THR A 155 19.55 9.39 4.74
C THR A 155 20.71 10.33 4.35
N TYR A 156 20.51 11.65 4.32
CA TYR A 156 21.45 12.60 3.66
C TYR A 156 22.02 13.67 4.59
N GLY A 157 23.35 13.86 4.61
CA GLY A 157 24.00 14.94 5.39
C GLY A 157 24.72 14.45 6.66
N GLY A 158 25.51 15.34 7.27
CA GLY A 158 26.52 14.97 8.29
C GLY A 158 27.72 14.20 7.69
N ASN A 159 28.84 14.15 8.40
CA ASN A 159 30.11 13.44 8.06
C ASN A 159 30.32 13.16 6.55
N ASN A 160 30.04 11.93 6.08
CA ASN A 160 30.27 11.47 4.70
C ASN A 160 29.07 11.74 3.77
N SER A 161 28.35 12.85 3.97
CA SER A 161 26.90 12.97 3.66
C SER A 161 26.06 11.87 4.33
N CYS A 162 26.55 11.32 5.44
CA CYS A 162 26.02 10.23 6.23
C CYS A 162 26.38 10.44 7.73
N GLY A 163 25.47 10.13 8.64
CA GLY A 163 25.65 10.44 10.07
C GLY A 163 24.52 9.96 10.98
N THR A 164 24.51 10.46 12.22
CA THR A 164 23.70 9.91 13.32
C THR A 164 22.30 10.55 13.47
N VAL A 165 21.66 10.34 14.61
CA VAL A 165 20.35 9.68 14.79
C VAL A 165 19.70 10.09 16.14
N PHE A 166 18.37 10.27 16.22
CA PHE A 166 17.68 10.95 17.35
C PHE A 166 16.33 10.35 17.82
N LYS A 167 15.63 11.03 18.75
CA LYS A 167 14.39 10.57 19.45
C LYS A 167 13.20 11.60 19.52
N ILE A 168 11.94 11.12 19.69
CA ILE A 168 10.60 11.81 19.61
C ILE A 168 9.49 10.90 20.24
N THR A 169 8.19 11.27 20.32
CA THR A 169 7.06 10.36 20.72
C THR A 169 5.71 10.69 20.00
N THR A 170 4.54 10.03 20.25
CA THR A 170 3.19 10.55 19.82
C THR A 170 2.81 11.87 20.53
N ASN A 171 3.67 12.30 21.46
CA ASN A 171 3.70 13.62 22.07
C ASN A 171 5.06 14.36 21.85
N GLY A 172 6.01 13.80 21.09
CA GLY A 172 7.19 14.51 20.54
C GLY A 172 8.59 14.53 21.24
N THR A 173 9.00 13.68 22.21
CA THR A 173 10.19 13.91 23.13
C THR A 173 11.59 13.28 22.77
N PHE A 174 12.73 13.97 23.00
CA PHE A 174 14.07 13.78 22.32
C PHE A 174 15.28 13.12 23.08
N THR A 175 16.19 12.40 22.37
CA THR A 175 17.59 11.89 22.72
C THR A 175 18.37 11.40 21.42
N GLN A 176 19.51 10.63 21.46
CA GLN A 176 20.41 10.24 20.30
C GLN A 176 21.16 8.84 20.40
N LEU A 177 21.70 8.22 19.30
CA LEU A 177 21.74 6.71 19.14
C LEU A 177 22.91 5.83 18.44
N TRP A 178 23.61 6.18 17.33
CA TRP A 178 24.69 5.41 16.57
C TRP A 178 24.37 4.25 15.52
N SER A 179 25.38 3.66 14.79
CA SER A 179 25.18 2.94 13.47
C SER A 179 26.11 1.72 13.00
N PHE A 180 26.11 1.29 11.69
CA PHE A 180 26.88 0.20 10.92
C PHE A 180 27.97 0.60 9.85
N THR A 181 29.22 0.05 9.86
CA THR A 181 30.44 0.63 9.20
C THR A 181 31.25 -0.18 8.15
N GLY A 182 31.13 0.18 6.87
CA GLY A 182 32.18 0.07 5.85
C GLY A 182 32.50 -1.30 5.21
N GLY A 183 32.93 -2.28 6.01
CA GLY A 183 33.62 -3.52 5.57
C GLY A 183 32.76 -4.71 5.10
N ASP A 184 32.46 -5.68 5.98
CA ASP A 184 32.07 -7.06 5.61
C ASP A 184 30.55 -7.34 5.50
N ASP A 185 29.65 -6.64 6.21
CA ASP A 185 28.17 -6.78 6.09
C ASP A 185 27.38 -5.43 6.10
N GLY A 186 26.77 -4.97 4.98
CA GLY A 186 25.92 -3.74 4.97
C GLY A 186 25.87 -2.87 3.68
N ALA A 187 24.79 -2.08 3.48
CA ALA A 187 24.69 -0.94 2.55
C ALA A 187 23.61 0.13 2.93
N THR A 188 22.55 0.38 2.12
CA THR A 188 21.53 1.44 2.34
C THR A 188 20.06 0.91 2.47
N PRO A 189 19.40 1.06 3.64
CA PRO A 189 17.96 0.74 3.92
C PRO A 189 16.77 1.65 3.49
N TYR A 190 15.65 1.72 4.26
CA TYR A 190 14.52 2.68 4.07
C TYR A 190 13.65 3.06 5.31
N GLY A 191 12.74 2.20 5.82
CA GLY A 191 11.55 2.66 6.57
C GLY A 191 10.45 1.63 6.93
N LYS A 192 9.20 1.77 6.40
CA LYS A 192 7.93 1.08 6.78
C LYS A 192 8.03 -0.42 7.17
N LEU A 193 8.26 -0.72 8.44
CA LEU A 193 8.71 -2.03 8.91
C LEU A 193 7.55 -3.05 9.16
N VAL A 194 7.72 -4.07 10.02
CA VAL A 194 6.82 -5.26 10.11
C VAL A 194 6.63 -5.86 11.50
N GLN A 195 5.70 -6.78 11.70
CA GLN A 195 5.65 -7.69 12.86
C GLN A 195 5.09 -9.07 12.36
N GLY A 196 5.20 -10.21 13.08
CA GLY A 196 5.05 -11.61 12.55
C GLY A 196 4.79 -12.75 13.57
N PRO A 197 5.45 -13.93 13.45
CA PRO A 197 5.39 -15.04 14.43
C PRO A 197 6.31 -14.97 15.68
N ASP A 198 7.57 -14.50 15.61
CA ASP A 198 8.48 -14.32 16.78
C ASP A 198 9.22 -12.95 16.83
N PHE A 199 8.85 -12.02 17.73
CA PHE A 199 9.22 -10.58 17.83
C PHE A 199 10.64 -10.18 17.35
N ALA A 200 10.88 -9.71 16.10
CA ALA A 200 12.24 -9.58 15.49
C ALA A 200 12.48 -8.61 14.29
N LEU A 201 13.34 -7.56 14.30
CA LEU A 201 13.51 -6.62 13.13
C LEU A 201 13.99 -7.30 11.82
N TYR A 202 13.42 -6.90 10.68
CA TYR A 202 14.00 -7.06 9.34
C TYR A 202 13.80 -5.74 8.56
N GLY A 203 12.68 -5.62 7.85
CA GLY A 203 12.57 -4.72 6.70
C GLY A 203 13.10 -5.38 5.43
N THR A 204 12.79 -4.78 4.28
CA THR A 204 13.31 -5.15 2.95
C THR A 204 14.76 -4.67 2.76
N CYS A 205 15.33 -4.49 1.55
CA CYS A 205 16.78 -4.20 1.40
C CYS A 205 17.26 -3.12 0.39
N SER A 206 16.80 -1.87 0.45
CA SER A 206 16.92 -0.85 -0.64
C SER A 206 18.13 -0.89 -1.58
N ARG A 207 19.32 -0.41 -1.19
CA ARG A 207 20.38 -0.01 -2.13
C ARG A 207 21.80 -0.43 -1.75
N GLY A 208 22.68 -0.50 -2.73
CA GLY A 208 24.04 -1.02 -2.59
C GLY A 208 24.05 -2.54 -2.44
N GLY A 209 25.19 -3.10 -2.06
CA GLY A 209 25.37 -4.54 -1.91
C GLY A 209 26.81 -4.90 -2.18
N SER A 210 27.02 -6.00 -2.92
CA SER A 210 28.31 -6.24 -3.60
C SER A 210 28.34 -5.71 -5.03
N ASN A 211 27.21 -5.71 -5.75
CA ASN A 211 27.08 -5.11 -7.09
C ASN A 211 25.77 -4.30 -7.31
N ASP A 212 24.95 -4.13 -6.26
CA ASP A 212 23.67 -3.38 -6.20
C ASP A 212 22.39 -4.22 -6.43
N TRP A 213 22.32 -5.50 -6.02
CA TRP A 213 21.20 -6.39 -6.42
C TRP A 213 20.54 -7.36 -5.37
N GLY A 214 21.10 -7.73 -4.20
CA GLY A 214 20.31 -8.43 -3.13
C GLY A 214 20.99 -9.17 -1.94
N THR A 215 20.53 -9.05 -0.67
CA THR A 215 20.73 -10.13 0.37
C THR A 215 19.78 -10.25 1.56
N VAL A 216 19.23 -9.19 2.14
CA VAL A 216 18.83 -9.24 3.58
C VAL A 216 20.03 -9.39 4.54
N PHE A 217 19.80 -9.41 5.86
CA PHE A 217 20.81 -8.98 6.85
C PHE A 217 20.56 -9.57 8.26
N ARG A 218 21.00 -8.91 9.35
CA ARG A 218 20.51 -9.17 10.73
C ARG A 218 20.78 -8.07 11.78
N ILE A 219 19.72 -7.38 12.25
CA ILE A 219 19.75 -6.50 13.45
C ILE A 219 18.61 -6.80 14.43
N THR A 220 18.80 -6.60 15.73
CA THR A 220 17.67 -6.55 16.68
C THR A 220 17.04 -5.16 16.67
N THR A 221 15.74 -5.00 16.95
CA THR A 221 15.09 -3.68 16.79
C THR A 221 15.64 -2.60 17.71
N SER A 222 16.11 -2.95 18.92
CA SER A 222 16.81 -2.05 19.82
C SER A 222 18.35 -2.11 19.74
N GLY A 223 18.95 -3.15 19.11
CA GLY A 223 20.40 -3.30 18.81
C GLY A 223 21.04 -4.72 18.92
N ALA A 224 22.17 -4.99 18.22
CA ALA A 224 22.97 -6.25 18.05
C ALA A 224 22.82 -7.06 16.72
N MET A 225 23.67 -8.09 16.45
CA MET A 225 24.25 -8.45 15.11
C MET A 225 24.51 -9.96 14.81
N LYS A 226 24.35 -10.43 13.53
CA LYS A 226 25.30 -11.29 12.71
C LYS A 226 24.72 -11.66 11.30
N PRO A 227 25.41 -11.43 10.16
CA PRO A 227 24.86 -11.59 8.78
C PRO A 227 24.77 -13.05 8.24
N LEU A 228 24.94 -13.33 6.94
CA LEU A 228 24.34 -14.48 6.22
C LEU A 228 25.32 -15.37 5.40
N TRP A 229 25.45 -15.21 4.07
CA TRP A 229 25.95 -16.23 3.10
C TRP A 229 26.74 -15.59 1.90
N SER A 230 27.59 -16.35 1.18
CA SER A 230 28.41 -15.92 0.01
C SER A 230 28.05 -16.63 -1.32
N PHE A 231 27.96 -15.88 -2.44
CA PHE A 231 27.05 -16.19 -3.57
C PHE A 231 27.70 -16.71 -4.89
N THR A 232 26.88 -17.22 -5.85
CA THR A 232 27.34 -18.17 -6.91
C THR A 232 26.81 -18.03 -8.36
N LYS A 233 26.06 -16.98 -8.76
CA LYS A 233 25.58 -16.67 -10.14
C LYS A 233 24.61 -17.66 -10.84
N GLY A 234 23.72 -18.31 -10.09
CA GLY A 234 22.61 -19.18 -10.56
C GLY A 234 21.27 -18.47 -10.87
N ALA A 235 20.25 -18.60 -9.99
CA ALA A 235 18.82 -18.36 -10.22
C ALA A 235 18.04 -17.64 -9.05
N ASP A 236 18.17 -16.32 -8.74
CA ASP A 236 17.46 -15.66 -7.60
C ASP A 236 17.27 -14.11 -7.38
N GLY A 237 17.87 -13.07 -8.01
CA GLY A 237 17.43 -11.67 -7.70
C GLY A 237 18.09 -10.40 -8.29
N ALA A 238 17.38 -9.25 -8.18
CA ALA A 238 17.80 -7.84 -8.47
C ALA A 238 16.66 -6.80 -8.25
N GLN A 239 16.90 -5.61 -7.64
CA GLN A 239 16.07 -4.37 -7.47
C GLN A 239 14.62 -4.38 -6.83
N PRO A 240 14.04 -5.42 -6.14
CA PRO A 240 12.65 -5.41 -5.63
C PRO A 240 12.20 -4.25 -4.71
N PHE A 241 11.40 -3.31 -5.23
CA PHE A 241 10.84 -2.21 -4.43
C PHE A 241 9.66 -2.70 -3.55
N GLY A 242 9.89 -3.51 -2.50
CA GLY A 242 8.78 -4.24 -1.85
C GLY A 242 8.94 -4.73 -0.41
N GLY A 243 8.12 -5.74 -0.04
CA GLY A 243 7.96 -6.33 1.30
C GLY A 243 8.22 -7.86 1.36
N LEU A 244 7.30 -8.67 1.93
CA LEU A 244 7.43 -10.14 2.07
C LEU A 244 6.05 -10.82 2.34
N ALA A 245 5.65 -11.94 1.71
CA ALA A 245 4.25 -12.45 1.72
C ALA A 245 3.64 -13.03 3.03
N ALA A 246 2.30 -12.96 3.15
CA ALA A 246 1.50 -13.32 4.35
C ALA A 246 0.53 -14.51 4.26
N GLY A 247 0.08 -14.89 5.46
CA GLY A 247 -0.90 -15.94 5.80
C GLY A 247 -0.71 -16.28 7.28
N THR A 248 -0.60 -17.57 7.63
CA THR A 248 -0.27 -17.99 9.00
C THR A 248 0.87 -19.01 9.03
N ASN A 249 1.69 -18.99 10.10
CA ASN A 249 2.94 -19.76 10.26
C ASN A 249 4.08 -19.31 9.31
N GLY A 250 5.28 -19.88 9.46
CA GLY A 250 6.56 -19.41 8.88
C GLY A 250 6.75 -19.50 7.36
N VAL A 251 5.68 -19.47 6.56
CA VAL A 251 5.58 -20.10 5.24
C VAL A 251 5.74 -19.07 4.08
N PHE A 252 6.66 -18.10 4.17
CA PHE A 252 6.65 -16.85 3.36
C PHE A 252 7.24 -16.89 1.92
N VAL A 253 6.79 -15.96 1.05
CA VAL A 253 6.79 -16.04 -0.46
C VAL A 253 7.39 -14.79 -1.16
N GLY A 254 7.83 -14.93 -2.44
CA GLY A 254 8.80 -14.14 -3.24
C GLY A 254 8.48 -12.76 -3.89
N GLN A 255 9.20 -12.39 -4.98
CA GLN A 255 9.07 -11.27 -6.00
C GLN A 255 10.42 -10.54 -6.37
N THR A 256 10.86 -10.59 -7.64
CA THR A 256 12.06 -9.96 -8.27
C THR A 256 12.05 -8.45 -8.57
N TYR A 257 12.63 -8.04 -9.71
CA TYR A 257 12.47 -6.76 -10.43
C TYR A 257 12.79 -7.04 -11.91
N SER A 258 12.95 -6.00 -12.75
CA SER A 258 13.52 -6.16 -14.09
C SER A 258 15.01 -6.51 -14.03
N GLY A 259 15.53 -7.18 -15.05
CA GLY A 259 16.64 -8.12 -14.90
C GLY A 259 16.10 -9.48 -14.47
N GLY A 260 16.80 -10.55 -14.85
CA GLY A 260 16.33 -11.93 -14.77
C GLY A 260 16.33 -12.54 -16.17
N ASN A 261 15.43 -13.48 -16.47
CA ASN A 261 15.65 -14.30 -17.67
C ASN A 261 15.46 -13.51 -18.98
N ASN A 262 14.62 -12.48 -18.97
CA ASN A 262 15.04 -11.12 -19.34
C ASN A 262 14.60 -10.10 -18.27
N GLY A 263 13.57 -10.44 -17.49
CA GLY A 263 13.16 -9.68 -16.31
C GLY A 263 11.65 -9.57 -16.18
N TYR A 264 10.92 -10.66 -16.45
CA TYR A 264 9.47 -10.64 -16.67
C TYR A 264 8.67 -11.35 -15.57
N GLY A 265 8.88 -12.64 -15.29
CA GLY A 265 8.09 -13.32 -14.26
C GLY A 265 8.63 -14.65 -13.76
N THR A 266 8.33 -14.96 -12.50
CA THR A 266 8.59 -16.20 -11.75
C THR A 266 7.38 -16.38 -10.86
N ILE A 267 7.13 -17.58 -10.34
CA ILE A 267 6.16 -17.75 -9.26
C ILE A 267 6.84 -18.71 -8.28
N PHE A 268 7.48 -18.15 -7.25
CA PHE A 268 8.44 -18.84 -6.37
C PHE A 268 8.21 -18.51 -4.87
N ASN A 269 9.07 -19.04 -4.00
CA ASN A 269 9.00 -18.92 -2.54
C ASN A 269 10.40 -19.00 -1.88
N ILE A 270 10.65 -18.33 -0.74
CA ILE A 270 11.86 -18.52 0.13
C ILE A 270 11.68 -17.96 1.55
N THR A 271 12.38 -18.48 2.58
CA THR A 271 12.14 -18.08 3.99
C THR A 271 13.31 -18.22 5.01
N THR A 272 13.01 -17.97 6.29
CA THR A 272 13.85 -17.55 7.46
C THR A 272 15.12 -18.32 7.84
N ASN A 273 15.11 -19.64 7.69
CA ASN A 273 16.01 -20.60 8.33
C ASN A 273 16.40 -21.74 7.34
N GLY A 274 16.34 -21.48 6.04
CA GLY A 274 16.25 -22.52 4.99
C GLY A 274 17.54 -23.16 4.49
N THR A 275 17.42 -23.91 3.39
CA THR A 275 18.48 -24.43 2.51
C THR A 275 17.84 -24.69 1.15
N LEU A 276 18.51 -24.38 0.03
CA LEU A 276 17.82 -23.93 -1.25
C LEU A 276 17.53 -25.26 -2.12
N THR A 277 16.35 -25.30 -2.79
CA THR A 277 15.95 -26.06 -4.01
C THR A 277 15.60 -25.11 -5.20
N SER A 278 15.16 -25.63 -6.37
CA SER A 278 14.93 -24.88 -7.66
C SER A 278 13.46 -24.77 -8.14
N LEU A 279 13.22 -24.20 -9.35
CA LEU A 279 11.92 -23.85 -9.98
C LEU A 279 11.79 -24.29 -11.49
N VAL A 280 10.83 -23.75 -12.28
CA VAL A 280 10.61 -24.02 -13.74
C VAL A 280 10.53 -22.74 -14.62
N SER A 281 9.55 -22.51 -15.53
CA SER A 281 9.58 -21.43 -16.56
C SER A 281 8.29 -21.22 -17.40
N PHE A 282 8.04 -19.96 -17.83
CA PHE A 282 6.90 -19.44 -18.65
C PHE A 282 7.36 -18.68 -19.92
N ASN A 283 6.45 -18.39 -20.88
CA ASN A 283 6.71 -17.83 -22.23
C ASN A 283 5.83 -16.59 -22.67
N GLN A 284 5.45 -16.35 -23.94
CA GLN A 284 4.59 -15.21 -24.41
C GLN A 284 3.05 -15.49 -24.53
N SER A 285 2.20 -14.65 -23.88
CA SER A 285 0.74 -14.38 -24.05
C SER A 285 -0.04 -13.71 -22.85
N ASN A 286 0.47 -13.62 -21.60
CA ASN A 286 -0.25 -13.06 -20.41
C ASN A 286 0.37 -11.89 -19.55
N GLY A 287 1.61 -11.84 -18.99
CA GLY A 287 2.23 -10.67 -18.28
C GLY A 287 3.79 -10.42 -18.32
N ALA A 288 4.29 -9.14 -18.27
CA ALA A 288 5.58 -8.63 -19.00
C ALA A 288 6.54 -8.14 -17.73
N ASN A 289 6.98 -6.88 -17.43
CA ASN A 289 8.38 -6.44 -17.04
C ASN A 289 8.85 -5.98 -15.57
N PRO A 290 8.36 -6.48 -14.41
CA PRO A 290 8.67 -6.15 -12.97
C PRO A 290 8.98 -4.73 -12.35
N ARG A 291 8.29 -4.31 -11.24
CA ARG A 291 8.59 -3.12 -10.37
C ARG A 291 8.28 -3.26 -8.83
N SER A 292 7.11 -2.81 -8.35
CA SER A 292 6.85 -2.41 -6.92
C SER A 292 6.46 -3.57 -5.99
N GLY A 293 5.88 -3.38 -4.80
CA GLY A 293 5.76 -4.42 -3.74
C GLY A 293 4.89 -5.69 -4.00
N LEU A 294 4.18 -6.14 -2.97
CA LEU A 294 2.94 -6.96 -2.99
C LEU A 294 2.38 -6.91 -1.53
N ILE A 295 1.20 -7.44 -1.20
CA ILE A 295 0.80 -7.93 0.15
C ILE A 295 -0.13 -9.13 -0.01
N ARG A 296 -0.17 -10.05 0.97
CA ARG A 296 -1.28 -10.99 1.19
C ARG A 296 -2.14 -10.57 2.39
N ALA A 297 -3.46 -10.46 2.21
CA ALA A 297 -4.45 -10.17 3.25
C ALA A 297 -4.65 -11.26 4.33
N THR A 298 -5.66 -11.12 5.20
CA THR A 298 -6.11 -12.21 6.09
C THR A 298 -6.71 -13.44 5.37
N ASN A 299 -6.88 -13.42 4.04
CA ASN A 299 -7.80 -14.35 3.34
C ASN A 299 -7.27 -15.10 2.08
N GLY A 300 -6.47 -14.54 1.16
CA GLY A 300 -6.09 -15.34 -0.04
C GLY A 300 -4.99 -14.90 -1.03
N PHE A 301 -5.40 -14.41 -2.20
CA PHE A 301 -4.99 -14.81 -3.56
C PHE A 301 -3.93 -14.04 -4.36
N PHE A 302 -3.62 -12.80 -4.01
CA PHE A 302 -2.69 -11.88 -4.70
C PHE A 302 -3.11 -11.37 -6.11
N TYR A 303 -2.94 -10.06 -6.33
CA TYR A 303 -3.14 -9.35 -7.60
C TYR A 303 -2.00 -8.28 -7.73
N GLY A 304 -2.23 -7.07 -8.28
CA GLY A 304 -1.38 -5.85 -8.15
C GLY A 304 -0.44 -5.44 -9.32
N THR A 305 -0.09 -4.14 -9.41
CA THR A 305 0.28 -3.40 -10.68
C THR A 305 1.54 -3.82 -11.47
N THR A 306 1.71 -3.31 -12.71
CA THR A 306 2.58 -3.87 -13.77
C THR A 306 3.21 -2.85 -14.75
N GLN A 307 3.94 -1.81 -14.31
CA GLN A 307 4.38 -0.62 -15.11
C GLN A 307 5.09 -0.71 -16.52
N PHE A 308 4.82 -1.64 -17.45
CA PHE A 308 5.18 -1.60 -18.89
C PHE A 308 4.54 -2.75 -19.69
N GLY A 309 4.45 -2.61 -21.02
CA GLY A 309 4.33 -3.70 -22.00
C GLY A 309 2.91 -4.10 -22.40
N GLY A 310 2.55 -5.35 -22.10
CA GLY A 310 1.21 -5.93 -22.25
C GLY A 310 0.53 -5.73 -23.60
N HIS A 311 -0.71 -5.23 -23.63
CA HIS A 311 -1.47 -5.05 -24.89
C HIS A 311 -1.16 -3.71 -25.62
N SER A 312 0.11 -3.28 -25.68
CA SER A 312 0.62 -2.08 -26.40
C SER A 312 0.11 -0.67 -26.00
N GLY A 313 -1.07 -0.54 -25.37
CA GLY A 313 -1.41 0.53 -24.43
C GLY A 313 -0.49 0.50 -23.20
N LYS A 314 -0.64 1.21 -22.07
CA LYS A 314 -1.65 2.00 -21.33
C LYS A 314 -2.67 1.40 -20.31
N GLY A 315 -3.11 0.13 -20.30
CA GLY A 315 -3.67 -0.59 -19.11
C GLY A 315 -3.64 -2.16 -19.17
N ILE A 316 -3.36 -2.90 -18.08
CA ILE A 316 -3.56 -4.38 -18.04
C ILE A 316 -4.07 -4.91 -16.68
N ILE A 317 -4.58 -6.15 -16.55
CA ILE A 317 -4.93 -6.75 -15.23
C ILE A 317 -4.79 -8.31 -15.22
N TYR A 318 -4.39 -8.94 -14.08
CA TYR A 318 -4.02 -10.41 -13.89
C TYR A 318 -4.80 -11.67 -13.01
N LYS A 319 -4.07 -12.56 -13.89
CA LYS A 319 -4.16 -13.96 -14.47
C LYS A 319 -3.34 -15.14 -13.89
N ILE A 320 -2.56 -15.01 -12.82
CA ILE A 320 -1.82 -16.20 -12.34
C ILE A 320 -1.43 -16.19 -10.86
N GLY A 321 -1.08 -17.36 -10.35
CA GLY A 321 -0.26 -17.57 -9.15
C GLY A 321 0.20 -19.03 -9.09
N GLN A 322 0.40 -19.58 -7.89
CA GLN A 322 1.22 -20.78 -7.68
C GLN A 322 0.82 -22.10 -8.41
N HIS A 323 -0.34 -22.23 -9.08
CA HIS A 323 -0.80 -23.45 -9.78
C HIS A 323 -1.58 -23.24 -11.11
N GLY A 324 -1.88 -21.99 -11.51
CA GLY A 324 -2.99 -21.70 -12.45
C GLY A 324 -2.73 -21.80 -13.96
N GLY A 325 -3.73 -21.37 -14.74
CA GLY A 325 -3.73 -21.35 -16.21
C GLY A 325 -3.99 -19.97 -16.81
N MET A 326 -3.45 -19.72 -18.01
CA MET A 326 -3.10 -18.37 -18.48
C MET A 326 -3.87 -17.89 -19.73
N THR A 327 -5.02 -17.21 -19.56
CA THR A 327 -5.76 -16.41 -20.58
C THR A 327 -6.86 -15.55 -19.93
N THR A 328 -7.20 -14.35 -20.45
CA THR A 328 -8.43 -13.61 -20.05
C THR A 328 -9.34 -13.10 -21.18
N LEU A 329 -8.99 -12.01 -21.91
CA LEU A 329 -10.00 -10.97 -22.16
C LEU A 329 -10.22 -10.31 -23.56
N TRP A 330 -9.64 -9.12 -23.74
CA TRP A 330 -10.30 -7.82 -24.08
C TRP A 330 -9.23 -6.75 -23.82
N SER A 331 -9.42 -5.49 -24.20
CA SER A 331 -8.89 -4.26 -23.57
C SER A 331 -9.64 -3.03 -24.12
N LEU A 332 -8.98 -1.87 -24.35
CA LEU A 332 -9.67 -0.59 -24.56
C LEU A 332 -9.02 0.42 -25.53
N ASP A 333 -9.87 1.25 -26.16
CA ASP A 333 -9.56 2.47 -26.97
C ASP A 333 -9.02 3.66 -26.09
N PRO A 334 -8.95 4.94 -26.56
CA PRO A 334 -8.60 6.11 -25.72
C PRO A 334 -9.68 7.24 -25.64
N GLN A 335 -10.94 6.94 -25.25
CA GLN A 335 -12.07 7.88 -25.01
C GLN A 335 -12.81 7.82 -23.63
N THR A 336 -13.22 6.66 -23.06
CA THR A 336 -14.18 6.54 -21.92
C THR A 336 -13.77 6.51 -20.42
N GLU A 337 -13.13 5.59 -19.63
CA GLU A 337 -12.52 4.24 -19.67
C GLU A 337 -10.96 4.08 -19.71
N GLY A 338 -10.16 4.90 -19.00
CA GLY A 338 -8.75 5.26 -19.34
C GLY A 338 -7.49 4.60 -18.69
N SER A 339 -6.30 5.16 -19.02
CA SER A 339 -4.90 4.62 -19.05
C SER A 339 -4.09 4.18 -17.77
N GLU A 340 -2.87 4.73 -17.50
CA GLU A 340 -1.69 3.98 -16.93
C GLU A 340 -1.36 4.10 -15.39
N PRO A 341 -1.33 2.99 -14.60
CA PRO A 341 -1.07 2.92 -13.11
C PRO A 341 0.24 2.33 -12.47
N ASN A 342 0.99 3.08 -11.66
CA ASN A 342 2.37 2.71 -11.20
C ASN A 342 2.64 2.12 -9.77
N SER A 343 1.69 1.91 -8.84
CA SER A 343 2.01 1.73 -7.39
C SER A 343 1.64 0.42 -6.63
N ALA A 344 0.53 0.36 -5.89
CA ALA A 344 0.44 -0.24 -4.54
C ALA A 344 -0.99 -0.11 -3.94
N LEU A 345 -1.66 -1.23 -3.62
CA LEU A 345 -3.10 -1.30 -3.34
C LEU A 345 -3.53 -1.90 -1.96
N PHE A 346 -4.78 -2.37 -1.88
CA PHE A 346 -5.52 -2.85 -0.70
C PHE A 346 -6.53 -3.96 -1.16
N GLN A 347 -7.64 -4.22 -0.47
CA GLN A 347 -8.69 -5.22 -0.77
C GLN A 347 -9.86 -4.95 0.19
N MET A 348 -11.12 -5.16 -0.21
CA MET A 348 -12.30 -4.80 0.58
C MET A 348 -13.37 -5.92 0.62
N PRO A 349 -14.35 -5.91 1.56
CA PRO A 349 -15.47 -6.86 1.58
C PRO A 349 -16.51 -6.83 0.44
N SER A 350 -16.18 -6.38 -0.78
CA SER A 350 -16.86 -6.83 -2.01
C SER A 350 -16.04 -6.65 -3.30
N GLY A 351 -15.09 -7.57 -3.54
CA GLY A 351 -14.28 -7.77 -4.77
C GLY A 351 -14.54 -6.88 -6.00
N ALA A 352 -13.68 -5.89 -6.23
CA ALA A 352 -13.68 -4.98 -7.39
C ALA A 352 -12.27 -4.33 -7.56
N PHE A 353 -12.06 -3.23 -8.28
CA PHE A 353 -10.70 -2.81 -8.68
C PHE A 353 -10.52 -1.29 -8.92
N TYR A 354 -9.47 -0.69 -8.35
CA TYR A 354 -9.27 0.77 -8.26
C TYR A 354 -7.79 1.23 -8.26
N GLY A 355 -7.54 2.54 -8.14
CA GLY A 355 -6.33 3.15 -8.72
C GLY A 355 -5.65 4.37 -8.07
N VAL A 356 -4.73 4.89 -8.90
CA VAL A 356 -3.95 6.14 -9.13
C VAL A 356 -3.14 5.88 -10.42
N SER A 357 -2.01 6.55 -10.74
CA SER A 357 -1.48 6.58 -12.12
C SER A 357 0.04 6.50 -12.30
N PRO A 358 0.61 6.98 -13.43
CA PRO A 358 0.95 8.40 -13.60
C PRO A 358 0.07 9.25 -14.55
N ARG A 359 -0.42 8.71 -15.68
CA ARG A 359 -0.61 9.48 -16.93
C ARG A 359 -1.82 9.09 -17.81
N GLY A 360 -2.11 9.94 -18.79
CA GLY A 360 -2.70 9.55 -20.09
C GLY A 360 -3.46 10.67 -20.83
N GLY A 361 -3.47 10.60 -22.16
CA GLY A 361 -4.20 11.53 -23.03
C GLY A 361 -3.48 12.87 -23.21
N ALA A 362 -4.20 13.98 -23.00
CA ALA A 362 -3.68 15.35 -23.15
C ALA A 362 -4.05 16.29 -21.98
N TYR A 363 -5.04 15.92 -21.16
CA TYR A 363 -5.32 16.56 -19.86
C TYR A 363 -4.40 15.95 -18.78
N ASP A 364 -4.01 14.68 -18.96
CA ASP A 364 -2.77 14.04 -18.50
C ASP A 364 -2.49 14.06 -16.98
N THR A 365 -3.56 14.17 -16.18
CA THR A 365 -3.48 14.45 -14.75
C THR A 365 -4.64 13.96 -13.85
N GLY A 366 -5.87 13.60 -14.34
CA GLY A 366 -7.10 13.27 -13.55
C GLY A 366 -8.16 12.30 -14.17
N THR A 367 -8.58 11.19 -13.50
CA THR A 367 -9.65 10.18 -13.90
C THR A 367 -10.13 9.25 -12.76
N MET A 368 -10.98 8.21 -13.03
CA MET A 368 -11.23 6.91 -12.30
C MET A 368 -12.59 6.21 -12.70
N PHE A 369 -12.64 4.86 -12.86
CA PHE A 369 -13.80 3.92 -13.21
C PHE A 369 -14.93 3.10 -12.17
N GLU A 370 -15.63 2.69 -13.37
CA GLU A 370 -16.88 1.96 -13.81
C GLU A 370 -16.72 0.83 -14.87
N TYR A 371 -16.67 -0.44 -14.40
CA TYR A 371 -16.80 -1.75 -15.10
C TYR A 371 -16.64 -2.89 -14.05
N LEU A 372 -17.12 -4.14 -14.23
CA LEU A 372 -16.88 -5.25 -13.25
C LEU A 372 -16.69 -6.70 -13.80
N GLU A 373 -17.66 -7.61 -13.61
CA GLU A 373 -17.40 -9.06 -13.46
C GLU A 373 -18.19 -9.92 -14.47
N SER A 374 -19.53 -9.82 -14.49
CA SER A 374 -20.38 -10.52 -15.45
C SER A 374 -21.71 -9.79 -15.71
N ALA A 375 -21.75 -8.93 -16.73
CA ALA A 375 -22.96 -8.44 -17.40
C ALA A 375 -22.65 -7.84 -18.79
N GLU A 376 -21.41 -7.40 -19.01
CA GLU A 376 -20.87 -6.95 -20.30
C GLU A 376 -21.37 -5.52 -20.70
N ASP A 377 -20.96 -4.49 -19.93
CA ASP A 377 -21.44 -3.09 -19.96
C ASP A 377 -20.29 -2.04 -19.71
N VAL A 378 -20.57 -0.72 -19.68
CA VAL A 378 -19.65 0.45 -19.87
C VAL A 378 -19.99 1.72 -19.00
N LYS A 379 -19.38 2.90 -19.25
CA LYS A 379 -19.74 4.34 -18.98
C LYS A 379 -19.79 4.93 -17.54
N CYS A 380 -19.68 6.27 -17.35
CA CYS A 380 -20.54 7.09 -16.44
C CYS A 380 -20.59 8.67 -16.51
N LEU A 381 -19.58 9.52 -16.13
CA LEU A 381 -19.86 10.84 -15.45
C LEU A 381 -19.28 12.22 -15.90
N ARG A 382 -17.99 12.53 -15.70
CA ARG A 382 -17.46 13.91 -15.42
C ARG A 382 -16.29 14.34 -16.35
N SER A 383 -15.93 15.63 -16.32
CA SER A 383 -14.57 16.09 -16.69
C SER A 383 -13.97 17.08 -15.67
N PHE A 384 -12.66 17.26 -15.71
CA PHE A 384 -11.89 18.40 -15.20
C PHE A 384 -11.34 19.24 -16.40
N PRO A 385 -10.79 20.44 -16.18
CA PRO A 385 -9.96 21.19 -17.14
C PRO A 385 -8.66 20.47 -17.58
N PRO A 386 -8.03 20.89 -18.69
CA PRO A 386 -6.81 20.27 -19.22
C PRO A 386 -5.51 20.70 -18.53
N ALA A 387 -4.39 20.14 -18.98
CA ALA A 387 -3.05 20.57 -18.60
C ALA A 387 -2.82 22.07 -18.93
N PRO A 388 -1.97 22.80 -18.18
CA PRO A 388 -0.55 22.47 -17.98
C PRO A 388 -0.17 21.63 -16.75
N MET A 389 -1.14 21.06 -16.05
CA MET A 389 -1.03 20.42 -14.73
C MET A 389 -0.11 19.17 -14.62
N GLY A 390 0.60 18.73 -15.66
CA GLY A 390 1.41 17.50 -15.62
C GLY A 390 2.77 17.66 -14.94
N ARG A 391 3.14 16.74 -14.03
CA ARG A 391 4.54 16.48 -13.63
C ARG A 391 4.87 15.07 -13.08
N GLU A 392 3.94 14.11 -13.18
CA GLU A 392 4.03 12.67 -12.82
C GLU A 392 4.10 12.27 -11.32
N PRO A 393 3.30 11.27 -10.91
CA PRO A 393 3.41 10.51 -9.66
C PRO A 393 3.72 8.99 -9.84
N SER A 394 4.04 8.27 -8.76
CA SER A 394 4.30 6.81 -8.81
C SER A 394 3.96 5.96 -7.55
N ALA A 395 3.65 6.55 -6.38
CA ALA A 395 3.45 5.83 -5.09
C ALA A 395 1.96 5.66 -4.63
N ALA A 396 1.75 5.36 -3.34
CA ALA A 396 1.02 4.18 -2.85
C ALA A 396 -0.22 4.35 -1.91
N LEU A 397 -1.43 3.97 -2.38
CA LEU A 397 -2.79 3.79 -1.79
C LEU A 397 -2.99 3.15 -0.36
N VAL A 398 -3.94 3.63 0.49
CA VAL A 398 -4.64 2.91 1.61
C VAL A 398 -6.08 3.43 2.12
N GLN A 399 -6.39 4.18 3.23
CA GLN A 399 -7.76 4.45 3.90
C GLN A 399 -7.88 5.48 5.15
N GLY A 400 -8.29 5.03 6.36
CA GLY A 400 -8.35 5.47 7.79
C GLY A 400 -8.87 4.45 8.89
N SER A 401 -9.95 3.63 8.70
CA SER A 401 -10.39 2.38 9.41
C SER A 401 -11.47 1.52 8.68
N ASP A 402 -12.36 2.06 7.83
CA ASP A 402 -13.09 1.32 6.75
C ASP A 402 -13.09 1.97 5.33
N GLY A 403 -13.62 3.18 5.06
CA GLY A 403 -13.80 3.68 3.67
C GLY A 403 -13.93 5.18 3.38
N ALA A 404 -12.97 5.71 2.58
CA ALA A 404 -12.85 7.09 2.07
C ALA A 404 -11.49 7.31 1.33
N PHE A 405 -11.15 8.51 0.82
CA PHE A 405 -9.85 8.88 0.20
C PHE A 405 -9.00 10.02 0.85
N TYR A 406 -7.67 9.84 0.90
CA TYR A 406 -6.69 10.93 0.75
C TYR A 406 -6.17 11.01 -0.73
N GLY A 407 -5.13 11.80 -0.98
CA GLY A 407 -3.93 11.43 -1.76
C GLY A 407 -2.66 11.97 -1.05
N THR A 408 -1.46 11.99 -1.64
CA THR A 408 -0.40 12.98 -1.33
C THR A 408 0.60 13.13 -2.48
N ALA A 409 0.89 14.35 -2.95
CA ALA A 409 1.98 14.65 -3.89
C ALA A 409 2.42 16.15 -3.87
N LEU A 410 2.93 16.65 -5.00
CA LEU A 410 4.17 17.42 -5.10
C LEU A 410 4.12 18.89 -5.60
N TRP A 411 3.33 19.22 -6.63
CA TRP A 411 3.48 20.42 -7.62
C TRP A 411 1.89 20.82 -7.66
N GLY A 412 1.38 22.04 -7.97
CA GLY A 412 0.19 22.18 -8.88
C GLY A 412 -1.03 23.06 -8.57
N GLY A 413 -1.58 23.76 -9.57
CA GLY A 413 -2.69 24.74 -9.49
C GLY A 413 -2.28 26.18 -9.87
N THR A 414 -2.53 27.17 -9.00
CA THR A 414 -2.14 28.60 -9.18
C THR A 414 -1.60 29.39 -7.96
N ASN A 415 -1.53 28.88 -6.72
CA ASN A 415 -0.95 29.62 -5.57
C ASN A 415 0.59 29.52 -5.35
N ASN A 416 1.23 28.36 -5.15
CA ASN A 416 2.68 28.22 -5.36
C ASN A 416 3.20 26.78 -5.69
N PHE A 417 3.16 25.81 -4.77
CA PHE A 417 3.63 24.42 -5.00
C PHE A 417 2.79 23.32 -4.30
N GLY A 418 1.79 22.77 -5.00
CA GLY A 418 1.00 21.57 -4.66
C GLY A 418 -0.53 21.70 -4.90
N THR A 419 -1.15 20.80 -5.67
CA THR A 419 -2.63 20.61 -5.58
C THR A 419 -2.94 19.74 -4.37
N ILE A 420 -4.20 19.65 -3.92
CA ILE A 420 -4.55 18.78 -2.78
C ILE A 420 -5.88 18.03 -3.02
N PHE A 421 -5.91 16.69 -3.13
CA PHE A 421 -7.14 15.90 -3.41
C PHE A 421 -7.56 15.09 -2.20
N LYS A 422 -8.87 15.10 -1.90
CA LYS A 422 -9.43 14.35 -0.77
C LYS A 422 -10.97 14.25 -0.76
N LEU A 423 -11.69 14.03 -1.86
CA LEU A 423 -13.18 13.91 -2.08
C LEU A 423 -14.33 14.42 -1.12
N ASP A 424 -14.21 14.84 0.15
CA ASP A 424 -15.34 14.90 1.15
C ASP A 424 -16.35 13.72 1.12
N THR A 425 -17.49 13.78 1.82
CA THR A 425 -18.32 12.60 2.07
C THR A 425 -18.86 11.83 0.83
N ASN A 426 -18.84 12.23 -0.45
CA ASN A 426 -18.67 13.54 -1.14
C ASN A 426 -18.45 13.38 -2.70
N GLY A 427 -18.29 14.47 -3.49
CA GLY A 427 -18.02 14.45 -4.96
C GLY A 427 -17.91 15.77 -5.82
N VAL A 428 -18.09 17.02 -5.32
CA VAL A 428 -18.07 18.32 -6.09
C VAL A 428 -17.66 19.60 -5.29
N VAL A 429 -16.71 20.43 -5.75
CA VAL A 429 -16.10 21.74 -5.28
C VAL A 429 -15.70 22.02 -3.81
N SER A 430 -14.42 22.43 -3.51
CA SER A 430 -13.93 23.08 -2.23
C SER A 430 -12.40 23.44 -2.21
N CYS A 431 -11.80 23.85 -1.06
CA CYS A 431 -10.34 24.11 -0.84
C CYS A 431 -9.77 23.66 0.55
N LEU A 432 -8.45 23.79 0.84
CA LEU A 432 -7.79 23.49 2.16
C LEU A 432 -6.58 24.37 2.45
N TRP A 433 -6.23 24.46 3.74
CA TRP A 433 -5.07 25.19 4.28
C TRP A 433 -3.85 25.01 3.32
N PRO A 434 -3.11 26.08 3.08
CA PRO A 434 -2.56 26.56 1.21
C PRO A 434 -1.38 25.78 0.51
N PHE A 435 -0.21 26.37 0.08
CA PHE A 435 1.22 25.84 0.21
C PHE A 435 2.44 26.18 -0.75
N THR A 436 3.71 26.13 -0.25
CA THR A 436 5.01 26.30 -0.99
C THR A 436 6.23 25.42 -0.59
N GLY A 437 7.20 25.82 0.27
CA GLY A 437 8.48 25.10 0.59
C GLY A 437 9.38 25.73 1.68
N GLY A 438 9.99 24.94 2.61
CA GLY A 438 10.91 25.37 3.72
C GLY A 438 10.73 24.90 5.23
N ASP A 439 9.87 25.48 6.10
CA ASP A 439 9.52 25.12 7.52
C ASP A 439 8.43 24.03 7.74
N ASP A 440 7.19 24.14 7.26
CA ASP A 440 6.13 23.18 7.60
C ASP A 440 5.50 22.16 6.59
N GLY A 441 5.79 22.01 5.26
CA GLY A 441 5.37 20.83 4.41
C GLY A 441 6.22 19.91 3.42
N ALA A 442 7.35 20.28 2.78
CA ALA A 442 7.93 19.70 1.53
C ALA A 442 8.60 18.28 1.45
N ASN A 443 8.95 17.94 0.19
CA ASN A 443 10.18 17.22 -0.27
C ASN A 443 10.20 15.66 -0.27
N PRO A 444 9.15 14.93 -0.66
CA PRO A 444 8.55 14.06 0.36
C PRO A 444 8.37 12.55 0.04
N GLY A 445 8.90 12.01 -1.06
CA GLY A 445 8.57 10.65 -1.56
C GLY A 445 8.62 9.51 -0.53
N ALA A 446 7.51 8.80 -0.29
CA ALA A 446 7.33 7.93 0.90
C ALA A 446 6.31 6.78 0.76
N GLU A 447 6.28 5.88 1.77
CA GLU A 447 5.23 4.88 2.00
C GLU A 447 5.07 4.58 3.52
N LEU A 448 3.84 4.56 4.05
CA LEU A 448 3.52 4.24 5.46
C LEU A 448 2.22 3.35 5.57
N LEU A 449 1.54 3.15 6.73
CA LEU A 449 0.32 2.29 6.87
C LEU A 449 -0.60 2.53 8.15
N PRO A 450 -1.96 2.78 8.01
CA PRO A 450 -3.15 2.89 8.93
C PRO A 450 -3.49 3.61 10.32
N LEU A 451 -3.46 4.95 10.52
CA LEU A 451 -3.83 5.78 11.71
C LEU A 451 -5.29 5.79 12.26
N PRO A 452 -5.52 5.39 13.53
CA PRO A 452 -6.36 6.12 14.52
C PRO A 452 -5.64 6.46 15.87
N ASP A 453 -5.79 7.67 16.44
CA ASP A 453 -5.22 8.25 17.73
C ASP A 453 -6.25 9.18 18.44
N ASP A 454 -6.03 9.84 19.59
CA ASP A 454 -7.14 10.48 20.37
C ASP A 454 -7.55 11.93 19.96
N GLY A 455 -8.87 12.25 20.03
CA GLY A 455 -9.47 13.57 19.77
C GLY A 455 -10.19 13.76 18.42
N GLY A 456 -10.39 12.69 17.65
CA GLY A 456 -11.00 12.70 16.31
C GLY A 456 -10.04 13.05 15.16
N LEU A 457 -9.10 13.99 15.35
CA LEU A 457 -8.02 14.32 14.41
C LEU A 457 -6.72 14.69 15.16
N ALA A 458 -5.58 14.04 14.86
CA ALA A 458 -4.18 14.34 15.25
C ALA A 458 -3.07 13.35 14.75
N LEU A 459 -3.23 12.64 13.61
CA LEU A 459 -2.73 11.26 13.46
C LEU A 459 -1.22 10.87 13.44
N TYR A 460 -0.22 11.75 13.44
CA TYR A 460 1.22 11.42 13.25
C TYR A 460 1.68 10.69 11.95
N GLY A 461 2.81 11.13 11.39
CA GLY A 461 3.41 10.53 10.18
C GLY A 461 4.90 10.85 9.98
N THR A 462 5.40 10.80 8.75
CA THR A 462 6.74 11.26 8.39
C THR A 462 6.80 11.96 7.03
N THR A 463 7.51 13.10 6.96
CA THR A 463 7.76 13.91 5.75
C THR A 463 9.22 14.41 5.78
N GLN A 464 9.79 14.90 4.66
CA GLN A 464 11.26 14.82 4.44
C GLN A 464 12.08 16.04 4.79
N ARG A 465 11.44 17.13 5.16
CA ARG A 465 12.11 18.38 5.55
C ARG A 465 11.32 19.04 6.70
N GLY A 466 11.63 20.28 7.08
CA GLY A 466 10.85 21.13 8.00
C GLY A 466 11.54 22.22 8.86
N GLY A 467 12.24 23.20 8.29
CA GLY A 467 12.59 24.42 9.06
C GLY A 467 14.00 24.57 9.63
N ILE A 468 14.22 25.74 10.23
CA ILE A 468 15.46 26.57 10.30
C ILE A 468 16.81 25.83 10.22
N SER A 469 17.04 24.76 11.00
CA SER A 469 18.39 24.16 11.16
C SER A 469 18.49 22.68 10.74
N ASN A 470 17.60 22.16 9.89
CA ASN A 470 17.61 20.77 9.38
C ASN A 470 17.46 19.64 10.45
N CYS A 471 17.07 19.96 11.69
CA CYS A 471 17.09 19.07 12.87
C CYS A 471 15.98 17.98 13.01
N GLY A 472 15.02 17.89 12.08
CA GLY A 472 14.03 16.81 12.04
C GLY A 472 12.88 16.81 13.05
N THR A 473 11.82 16.07 12.74
CA THR A 473 10.79 15.54 13.67
C THR A 473 10.16 14.26 13.09
N ALA A 474 9.09 13.72 13.70
CA ALA A 474 8.02 13.03 12.99
C ALA A 474 6.85 14.01 12.76
N PHE A 475 6.11 13.88 11.66
CA PHE A 475 5.10 14.86 11.23
C PHE A 475 3.89 14.91 12.18
N VAL A 476 3.51 16.13 12.58
CA VAL A 476 2.32 16.48 13.37
C VAL A 476 2.01 17.98 13.23
N LEU A 477 0.79 18.38 12.78
CA LEU A 477 0.43 19.74 12.27
C LEU A 477 -0.97 20.23 12.77
N TYR A 478 -1.21 21.54 12.98
CA TYR A 478 -2.54 22.19 13.12
C TYR A 478 -2.87 22.98 11.83
N SER A 479 -4.14 23.10 11.42
CA SER A 479 -4.56 23.57 10.07
C SER A 479 -5.18 24.97 10.02
N ASP A 480 -4.88 25.81 11.01
CA ASP A 480 -5.84 26.85 11.46
C ASP A 480 -5.14 28.18 11.82
N GLY A 481 -4.00 28.46 11.17
CA GLY A 481 -2.99 29.46 11.56
C GLY A 481 -1.56 28.96 11.29
N THR A 482 -0.56 29.43 12.05
CA THR A 482 0.87 29.20 11.75
C THR A 482 1.72 28.86 13.00
N GLY A 483 2.91 28.31 12.81
CA GLY A 483 4.07 28.62 13.66
C GLY A 483 4.31 27.79 14.93
N ASN A 484 4.01 26.49 14.96
CA ASN A 484 4.27 25.64 16.13
C ASN A 484 5.46 24.66 15.98
N ALA A 485 6.08 24.57 14.79
CA ALA A 485 7.01 23.52 14.32
C ALA A 485 7.94 22.84 15.36
N TYR A 486 8.51 23.58 16.31
CA TYR A 486 9.29 23.04 17.44
C TYR A 486 10.78 23.38 17.31
N SER A 487 11.64 22.78 18.14
CA SER A 487 13.08 23.12 18.13
C SER A 487 13.96 22.00 18.69
N PHE A 488 14.52 21.22 17.78
CA PHE A 488 15.69 20.35 18.04
C PHE A 488 16.95 20.97 17.42
N THR A 489 18.08 20.25 17.46
CA THR A 489 19.39 20.89 17.58
C THR A 489 20.34 20.70 16.37
N ASN A 490 20.46 19.51 15.77
CA ASN A 490 21.44 19.16 14.70
C ASN A 490 22.93 19.34 15.09
N SER A 491 23.82 18.50 14.56
CA SER A 491 25.27 18.72 14.57
C SER A 491 25.96 18.20 13.30
N PRO A 492 27.21 18.61 12.98
CA PRO A 492 27.93 18.12 11.80
C PRO A 492 28.13 16.59 11.74
N SER A 493 28.00 15.90 12.89
CA SER A 493 27.98 14.44 12.99
C SER A 493 26.58 13.82 12.90
N ASP A 494 25.55 14.57 13.27
CA ASP A 494 24.18 14.12 13.57
C ASP A 494 23.17 15.07 12.91
N GLY A 495 23.03 14.93 11.60
CA GLY A 495 22.25 15.84 10.75
C GLY A 495 21.83 15.17 9.43
N ASN A 496 21.57 13.86 9.50
CA ASN A 496 21.56 12.98 8.34
C ASN A 496 20.14 12.76 7.75
N ASN A 497 19.44 13.84 7.38
CA ASN A 497 18.11 13.93 6.72
C ASN A 497 17.47 12.59 6.26
N PRO A 498 16.72 11.86 7.12
CA PRO A 498 15.95 10.64 6.84
C PRO A 498 14.96 10.57 5.67
N ARG A 499 14.18 9.47 5.73
CA ARG A 499 13.17 8.88 4.82
C ARG A 499 12.28 7.82 5.55
N GLY A 500 11.73 8.10 6.75
CA GLY A 500 10.70 7.22 7.35
C GLY A 500 10.81 6.80 8.83
N GLY A 501 10.24 5.61 9.15
CA GLY A 501 10.26 5.00 10.50
C GLY A 501 9.31 3.82 10.81
N LEU A 502 9.02 3.69 12.11
CA LEU A 502 8.32 2.71 12.96
C LEU A 502 7.42 1.53 12.46
N VAL A 503 7.40 0.45 13.26
CA VAL A 503 6.40 -0.66 13.42
C VAL A 503 6.29 -1.15 14.91
N ARG A 504 5.13 -1.55 15.46
CA ARG A 504 4.91 -1.59 16.94
C ARG A 504 5.22 -2.96 17.58
N GLY A 505 5.65 -3.00 18.84
CA GLY A 505 5.63 -4.17 19.74
C GLY A 505 6.94 -4.98 19.83
N PRO A 506 7.48 -5.29 21.04
CA PRO A 506 6.75 -5.44 22.31
C PRO A 506 7.37 -4.77 23.58
N ASP A 507 8.23 -3.74 23.50
CA ASP A 507 8.61 -2.96 24.70
C ASP A 507 7.52 -1.93 25.08
N GLN A 508 7.76 -0.62 24.95
CA GLN A 508 6.72 0.41 24.80
C GLN A 508 7.14 1.39 23.69
N ALA A 509 7.54 0.89 22.53
CA ALA A 509 8.10 1.66 21.43
C ALA A 509 7.27 1.53 20.13
N PHE A 510 7.96 1.62 19.00
CA PHE A 510 7.77 0.96 17.70
C PHE A 510 9.21 0.76 17.11
N TYR A 511 9.44 0.37 15.83
CA TYR A 511 10.77 0.19 15.18
C TYR A 511 10.75 0.23 13.60
N GLY A 512 11.50 1.11 12.90
CA GLY A 512 11.68 1.11 11.41
C GLY A 512 12.87 2.00 11.01
N SER A 513 13.64 1.71 9.94
CA SER A 513 15.15 1.77 9.95
C SER A 513 15.92 2.55 8.83
N THR A 514 17.16 3.02 9.11
CA THR A 514 17.95 4.10 8.42
C THR A 514 18.26 3.90 6.93
N TYR A 515 17.75 4.75 6.03
CA TYR A 515 17.86 4.66 4.56
C TYR A 515 19.29 4.63 4.02
N LEU A 516 20.19 5.45 4.58
CA LEU A 516 21.60 5.44 4.21
C LEU A 516 22.48 5.14 5.41
N GLY A 517 23.75 4.90 5.12
CA GLY A 517 24.69 4.36 6.07
C GLY A 517 25.19 5.39 7.06
N GLY A 518 24.40 5.61 8.13
CA GLY A 518 24.69 6.49 9.25
C GLY A 518 26.08 6.30 9.89
N ILE A 519 26.79 5.21 9.60
CA ILE A 519 28.26 5.24 9.55
C ILE A 519 28.83 4.65 8.26
N SER A 520 29.97 5.22 7.86
CA SER A 520 30.82 4.79 6.73
C SER A 520 30.05 4.47 5.44
N ASN A 521 28.90 5.12 5.24
CA ASN A 521 27.97 4.94 4.12
C ASN A 521 27.38 3.51 3.97
N LYS A 522 27.47 2.63 4.98
CA LYS A 522 27.15 1.18 4.83
C LYS A 522 26.24 0.47 5.87
N GLY A 523 25.57 1.15 6.81
CA GLY A 523 24.12 0.82 7.14
C GLY A 523 22.68 0.50 9.76
N THR A 524 21.71 1.29 10.37
CA THR A 524 20.87 1.02 11.60
C THR A 524 19.41 1.55 11.57
N ILE A 525 19.02 2.32 12.59
CA ILE A 525 17.70 2.66 13.13
C ILE A 525 17.90 3.87 14.08
N TYR A 526 16.84 4.49 14.62
CA TYR A 526 16.91 5.40 15.78
C TYR A 526 15.69 5.29 16.70
N ARG A 527 15.83 5.53 18.02
CA ARG A 527 14.78 5.28 19.02
C ARG A 527 14.02 6.56 19.37
N ILE A 528 13.49 7.28 18.36
CA ILE A 528 12.22 8.01 18.62
C ILE A 528 11.23 6.96 19.20
N ALA A 529 10.49 7.24 20.28
CA ALA A 529 9.89 6.21 21.14
C ALA A 529 8.69 6.74 21.98
N THR A 530 8.62 6.40 23.29
CA THR A 530 7.69 6.91 24.32
C THR A 530 8.37 7.71 25.45
N ASN A 531 9.67 7.51 25.65
CA ASN A 531 10.26 7.36 26.98
C ASN A 531 11.46 8.30 27.23
N GLY A 532 12.24 8.07 28.29
CA GLY A 532 13.56 8.68 28.46
C GLY A 532 14.67 7.88 27.76
N GLU A 533 14.57 6.56 27.78
CA GLU A 533 15.67 5.62 27.53
C GLU A 533 15.93 5.32 26.03
N GLU A 534 17.19 5.44 25.62
CA GLU A 534 17.71 5.13 24.29
C GLU A 534 18.99 4.26 24.40
N SER A 535 19.36 3.53 23.34
CA SER A 535 20.39 2.47 23.37
C SER A 535 21.70 2.87 22.64
N LEU A 536 22.62 1.91 22.50
CA LEU A 536 23.80 2.02 21.63
C LEU A 536 23.83 0.76 20.73
N LEU A 537 23.92 0.97 19.41
CA LEU A 537 23.10 0.15 18.51
C LEU A 537 23.71 -1.17 17.99
N TYR A 538 24.92 -1.18 17.39
CA TYR A 538 25.22 -2.24 16.41
C TYR A 538 26.71 -2.56 16.21
N SER A 539 26.98 -3.48 15.28
CA SER A 539 28.33 -3.96 14.94
C SER A 539 28.47 -4.44 13.49
N PHE A 540 27.59 -4.03 12.57
CA PHE A 540 27.71 -4.38 11.14
C PHE A 540 28.76 -3.53 10.41
N ARG A 541 29.13 -3.95 9.20
CA ARG A 541 30.17 -3.38 8.35
C ARG A 541 29.72 -3.03 6.89
N GLY A 542 29.97 -3.83 5.83
CA GLY A 542 29.66 -3.42 4.43
C GLY A 542 29.58 -4.40 3.21
N THR A 543 29.38 -5.72 3.30
CA THR A 543 28.93 -6.58 2.16
C THR A 543 27.76 -7.50 2.57
N ASP A 544 27.92 -8.83 2.63
CA ASP A 544 27.02 -9.88 3.17
C ASP A 544 25.64 -9.39 3.63
N GLY A 545 25.44 -9.09 4.91
CA GLY A 545 24.11 -8.73 5.41
C GLY A 545 23.77 -7.25 5.21
N ALA A 546 22.82 -6.89 4.35
CA ALA A 546 22.57 -5.49 4.00
C ALA A 546 21.09 -5.13 3.73
N ASN A 547 20.50 -4.16 4.48
CA ASN A 547 19.58 -3.05 4.03
C ASN A 547 18.11 -2.82 4.58
N PRO A 548 17.74 -3.02 5.87
CA PRO A 548 16.40 -2.74 6.48
C PRO A 548 15.29 -1.76 5.87
N ARG A 549 14.67 -2.02 4.71
CA ARG A 549 13.67 -1.20 3.97
C ARG A 549 12.22 -1.35 4.45
N GLY A 550 11.36 -0.44 4.02
CA GLY A 550 9.91 -0.48 4.22
C GLY A 550 9.08 -1.40 3.31
N THR A 551 7.86 -0.94 2.96
CA THR A 551 6.81 -1.62 2.15
C THR A 551 6.17 -2.86 2.80
N LEU A 552 5.95 -2.82 4.13
CA LEU A 552 5.55 -4.00 4.93
C LEU A 552 4.28 -3.80 5.81
N ALA A 553 4.19 -4.46 6.99
CA ALA A 553 2.92 -4.89 7.64
C ALA A 553 2.93 -5.07 9.18
N VAL A 554 2.12 -6.00 9.73
CA VAL A 554 1.97 -6.31 11.17
C VAL A 554 1.54 -7.78 11.42
N ALA A 555 2.11 -8.43 12.46
CA ALA A 555 1.67 -9.71 13.05
C ALA A 555 2.23 -9.95 14.48
N SER A 556 1.49 -10.71 15.27
CA SER A 556 1.25 -10.45 16.69
C SER A 556 2.37 -10.80 17.67
N ASN A 557 3.06 -11.91 17.43
CA ASN A 557 3.99 -12.51 18.39
C ASN A 557 5.44 -12.56 17.87
N GLY A 558 5.64 -12.24 16.59
CA GLY A 558 6.22 -10.94 16.26
C GLY A 558 7.29 -10.81 15.16
N VAL A 559 7.72 -11.82 14.39
CA VAL A 559 8.84 -11.72 13.41
C VAL A 559 8.65 -10.56 12.41
N PHE A 560 9.57 -9.62 12.28
CA PHE A 560 9.36 -8.43 11.45
C PHE A 560 9.71 -8.75 9.98
N TYR A 561 9.22 -9.88 9.48
CA TYR A 561 9.53 -10.49 8.20
C TYR A 561 9.50 -9.53 7.00
N GLY A 562 10.68 -9.17 6.53
CA GLY A 562 10.97 -8.37 5.35
C GLY A 562 12.26 -8.88 4.70
N VAL A 563 12.54 -8.47 3.46
CA VAL A 563 13.60 -9.10 2.66
C VAL A 563 14.40 -8.20 1.71
N THR A 564 14.26 -8.32 0.37
CA THR A 564 15.27 -7.91 -0.60
C THR A 564 14.80 -6.71 -1.43
N GLU A 565 15.69 -5.73 -1.66
CA GLU A 565 15.62 -4.91 -2.89
C GLU A 565 16.98 -5.03 -3.58
N ARG A 566 18.04 -4.77 -2.80
CA ARG A 566 19.45 -4.93 -3.12
C ARG A 566 20.18 -5.47 -1.88
N GLY A 567 21.49 -5.25 -1.77
CA GLY A 567 22.37 -5.79 -0.73
C GLY A 567 23.31 -6.88 -1.26
N GLY A 568 24.32 -7.33 -0.49
CA GLY A 568 24.74 -8.74 -0.53
C GLY A 568 26.07 -9.21 -1.11
N ALA A 569 26.75 -10.11 -0.39
CA ALA A 569 28.10 -10.66 -0.66
C ALA A 569 28.37 -11.07 -2.12
N ASN A 570 27.43 -11.77 -2.76
CA ASN A 570 27.15 -11.48 -4.18
C ASN A 570 25.65 -11.60 -4.51
N ASP A 571 24.89 -10.79 -3.77
CA ASP A 571 24.09 -9.76 -4.44
C ASP A 571 22.81 -10.22 -5.15
N MET A 572 22.07 -11.18 -4.58
CA MET A 572 20.75 -11.60 -5.10
C MET A 572 19.58 -11.60 -4.11
N GLY A 573 19.71 -12.02 -2.83
CA GLY A 573 18.60 -12.00 -1.84
C GLY A 573 18.79 -12.93 -0.64
N THR A 574 17.81 -13.03 0.28
CA THR A 574 17.54 -14.12 1.27
C THR A 574 16.19 -13.86 1.99
N LEU A 575 15.96 -14.51 3.15
CA LEU A 575 15.21 -14.04 4.32
C LEU A 575 16.04 -14.40 5.58
N PHE A 576 15.75 -13.94 6.80
CA PHE A 576 16.50 -14.37 8.02
C PHE A 576 15.62 -14.55 9.28
N ARG A 577 16.17 -14.42 10.50
CA ARG A 577 15.45 -14.37 11.79
C ARG A 577 16.28 -13.79 12.95
N ILE A 578 15.67 -13.08 13.91
CA ILE A 578 16.30 -12.41 15.08
C ILE A 578 15.30 -12.23 16.26
N THR A 579 15.43 -11.22 17.13
CA THR A 579 14.35 -10.70 18.01
C THR A 579 14.35 -9.14 18.11
N THR A 580 13.40 -8.43 18.77
CA THR A 580 13.45 -6.97 19.08
C THR A 580 14.64 -6.62 19.99
N ASN A 581 15.40 -7.66 20.42
CA ASN A 581 16.53 -7.63 21.35
C ASN A 581 17.68 -8.70 21.18
N GLY A 582 17.70 -9.66 20.22
CA GLY A 582 18.70 -10.77 20.25
C GLY A 582 19.03 -11.69 19.04
N VAL A 583 18.15 -12.64 18.66
CA VAL A 583 18.47 -14.01 18.11
C VAL A 583 19.20 -14.14 16.72
N PHE A 584 19.72 -15.34 16.38
CA PHE A 584 20.38 -15.70 15.09
C PHE A 584 19.87 -17.03 14.46
N THR A 585 19.93 -17.21 13.12
CA THR A 585 19.75 -18.48 12.34
C THR A 585 20.37 -18.41 10.91
N THR A 586 20.61 -19.56 10.25
CA THR A 586 21.31 -19.73 8.94
C THR A 586 20.35 -20.10 7.77
N LEU A 587 20.80 -20.01 6.50
CA LEU A 587 19.96 -19.99 5.27
C LEU A 587 20.46 -20.86 4.09
N TRP A 588 19.66 -20.92 3.00
CA TRP A 588 20.06 -21.16 1.59
C TRP A 588 21.12 -20.04 1.27
N ASN A 589 22.39 -20.38 0.98
CA ASN A 589 23.50 -19.45 0.44
C ASN A 589 23.08 -19.53 -1.10
N PHE A 590 23.07 -18.43 -1.88
CA PHE A 590 22.60 -18.53 -3.28
C PHE A 590 23.21 -17.60 -4.33
N SER A 591 22.50 -17.21 -5.40
CA SER A 591 23.06 -17.41 -6.75
C SER A 591 22.79 -16.35 -7.87
N GLY A 592 21.68 -16.26 -8.62
CA GLY A 592 21.56 -15.40 -9.85
C GLY A 592 20.16 -14.94 -10.36
N ASP A 593 19.49 -15.64 -11.29
CA ASP A 593 18.21 -15.23 -11.98
C ASP A 593 16.78 -15.67 -11.48
N SER A 594 16.08 -16.65 -12.08
CA SER A 594 14.61 -16.93 -11.88
C SER A 594 14.13 -17.57 -10.58
N ASP A 595 14.86 -18.54 -10.03
CA ASP A 595 14.27 -19.50 -9.10
C ASP A 595 13.94 -18.87 -7.74
N GLY A 596 14.65 -17.81 -7.38
CA GLY A 596 13.95 -16.51 -7.27
C GLY A 596 14.25 -15.68 -6.03
N GLY A 597 15.03 -16.24 -5.09
CA GLY A 597 15.41 -15.83 -3.73
C GLY A 597 15.29 -14.40 -3.18
N ALA A 598 14.96 -13.37 -3.95
CA ALA A 598 14.51 -12.07 -3.46
C ALA A 598 12.98 -11.96 -3.41
N PRO A 599 12.38 -11.75 -2.22
CA PRO A 599 10.95 -11.39 -2.14
C PRO A 599 10.55 -9.90 -2.16
N ARG A 600 9.24 -9.69 -2.31
CA ARG A 600 8.48 -8.46 -2.04
C ARG A 600 7.12 -8.70 -1.39
N ALA A 601 6.62 -9.93 -1.26
CA ALA A 601 5.18 -10.16 -1.44
C ALA A 601 4.19 -9.72 -0.33
N GLY A 602 4.64 -8.89 0.62
CA GLY A 602 3.96 -8.17 1.72
C GLY A 602 2.98 -8.90 2.65
N VAL A 603 2.85 -8.37 3.86
CA VAL A 603 2.34 -9.12 5.01
C VAL A 603 1.04 -8.58 5.62
N ILE A 604 0.40 -9.39 6.46
CA ILE A 604 -0.42 -9.10 7.65
C ILE A 604 -0.77 -10.44 8.33
N LEU A 605 -1.17 -10.47 9.60
CA LEU A 605 -1.67 -11.68 10.26
C LEU A 605 -2.93 -12.24 9.55
N ALA A 606 -3.09 -13.57 9.47
CA ALA A 606 -4.23 -14.21 8.80
C ALA A 606 -4.99 -15.25 9.66
N ARG A 607 -5.75 -16.14 8.99
CA ARG A 607 -6.88 -16.90 9.57
C ARG A 607 -6.89 -18.40 9.19
N ASP A 608 -5.78 -18.92 8.68
CA ASP A 608 -5.79 -20.02 7.70
C ASP A 608 -4.69 -21.09 7.85
N GLY A 609 -3.70 -20.88 8.71
CA GLY A 609 -2.64 -21.86 9.03
C GLY A 609 -1.48 -21.97 8.03
N HIS A 610 -1.56 -21.35 6.84
CA HIS A 610 -0.64 -21.60 5.71
C HIS A 610 -0.38 -20.33 4.86
N LEU A 611 0.43 -20.43 3.81
CA LEU A 611 0.74 -19.35 2.85
C LEU A 611 0.81 -19.82 1.39
N TYR A 612 0.83 -18.81 0.49
CA TYR A 612 0.45 -18.89 -0.92
C TYR A 612 1.11 -17.70 -1.68
N GLY A 613 0.95 -17.61 -3.01
CA GLY A 613 1.09 -16.32 -3.74
C GLY A 613 1.87 -16.26 -5.04
N THR A 614 2.12 -15.03 -5.50
CA THR A 614 2.69 -14.63 -6.79
C THR A 614 4.04 -13.93 -6.66
N THR A 615 4.89 -14.03 -7.69
CA THR A 615 6.22 -13.42 -7.73
C THR A 615 6.59 -12.96 -9.15
N VAL A 616 7.86 -12.59 -9.40
CA VAL A 616 8.41 -12.26 -10.73
C VAL A 616 9.94 -12.44 -10.85
N ARG A 617 10.49 -12.75 -12.05
CA ARG A 617 11.87 -12.41 -12.55
C ARG A 617 12.26 -13.01 -13.93
N GLY A 618 11.81 -14.21 -14.30
CA GLY A 618 12.54 -15.10 -15.20
C GLY A 618 11.84 -16.43 -15.56
N GLY A 619 11.66 -16.71 -16.85
CA GLY A 619 11.26 -17.99 -17.47
C GLY A 619 12.00 -18.25 -18.80
N ILE A 620 11.32 -18.70 -19.86
CA ILE A 620 11.88 -18.87 -21.23
C ILE A 620 10.92 -18.24 -22.28
N GLU A 621 11.37 -17.18 -22.95
CA GLU A 621 10.56 -15.98 -23.29
C GLU A 621 10.03 -15.20 -22.07
N ASP A 622 9.88 -15.85 -20.90
CA ASP A 622 9.82 -15.30 -19.54
C ASP A 622 8.48 -14.66 -19.09
N ALA A 623 7.89 -15.17 -17.98
CA ALA A 623 6.69 -14.63 -17.30
C ALA A 623 6.23 -15.34 -15.98
N GLY A 624 6.92 -16.37 -15.46
CA GLY A 624 6.51 -17.17 -14.28
C GLY A 624 7.28 -18.50 -14.13
N THR A 625 7.05 -19.27 -13.04
CA THR A 625 7.70 -20.58 -12.79
C THR A 625 6.88 -21.63 -11.97
N ILE A 626 6.09 -21.19 -10.96
CA ILE A 626 5.08 -21.90 -10.12
C ILE A 626 5.54 -23.02 -9.15
N TYR A 627 4.81 -23.23 -8.03
CA TYR A 627 5.25 -23.96 -6.80
C TYR A 627 4.09 -24.35 -5.85
N ARG A 628 4.39 -24.92 -4.66
CA ARG A 628 3.74 -24.56 -3.38
C ARG A 628 4.66 -24.79 -2.16
N ILE A 629 4.41 -24.10 -1.05
CA ILE A 629 5.42 -23.79 0.01
C ILE A 629 5.23 -24.55 1.37
N THR A 630 6.32 -24.71 2.14
CA THR A 630 6.35 -25.06 3.59
C THR A 630 7.22 -24.09 4.44
N THR A 631 7.74 -24.49 5.61
CA THR A 631 7.40 -23.75 6.86
C THR A 631 8.35 -22.70 7.47
N ASN A 632 9.53 -22.36 6.92
CA ASN A 632 10.53 -21.40 7.50
C ASN A 632 11.81 -21.30 6.60
N GLY A 633 11.75 -21.52 5.28
CA GLY A 633 12.98 -21.63 4.48
C GLY A 633 12.88 -21.72 2.98
N VAL A 634 11.69 -21.54 2.39
CA VAL A 634 11.22 -22.59 1.47
C VAL A 634 10.85 -22.13 0.07
N ILE A 635 11.28 -22.97 -0.88
CA ILE A 635 11.23 -22.93 -2.35
C ILE A 635 10.76 -24.30 -2.91
N THR A 636 10.15 -24.40 -4.11
CA THR A 636 9.62 -25.67 -4.70
C THR A 636 9.24 -25.52 -6.19
N ILE A 637 9.30 -26.62 -6.97
CA ILE A 637 9.16 -26.76 -8.44
C ILE A 637 7.69 -26.98 -8.90
N LEU A 638 7.23 -26.41 -10.04
CA LEU A 638 6.09 -26.93 -10.84
C LEU A 638 6.19 -26.81 -12.40
N HIS A 639 5.82 -25.69 -13.06
CA HIS A 639 5.53 -25.67 -14.53
C HIS A 639 5.49 -24.25 -15.23
N SER A 640 4.40 -23.88 -15.95
CA SER A 640 4.42 -22.86 -17.05
C SER A 640 3.17 -21.96 -17.20
N GLY A 641 3.27 -20.90 -18.00
CA GLY A 641 2.33 -19.77 -18.25
C GLY A 641 2.98 -18.69 -19.15
N SER A 642 2.55 -17.39 -19.22
CA SER A 642 3.09 -16.47 -20.26
C SER A 642 2.93 -14.89 -20.16
N TRP A 643 3.31 -14.04 -21.19
CA TRP A 643 3.43 -12.51 -21.33
C TRP A 643 2.41 -11.66 -22.24
N GLY A 644 1.59 -10.66 -21.79
CA GLY A 644 0.59 -9.86 -22.58
C GLY A 644 -0.56 -9.05 -21.84
N PRO A 645 -1.84 -9.09 -22.28
CA PRO A 645 -3.01 -8.33 -21.72
C PRO A 645 -3.43 -8.73 -20.28
N ASN A 646 -2.98 -9.89 -19.83
CA ASN A 646 -3.54 -10.63 -18.71
C ASN A 646 -2.55 -10.55 -17.53
N GLY A 647 -2.28 -9.32 -17.11
CA GLY A 647 -0.94 -8.73 -16.93
C GLY A 647 0.17 -9.38 -16.08
N GLY A 648 1.31 -8.69 -16.06
CA GLY A 648 2.51 -9.07 -15.31
C GLY A 648 3.60 -8.01 -15.49
N ARG A 649 4.66 -8.04 -14.67
CA ARG A 649 5.16 -6.89 -13.87
C ARG A 649 4.59 -6.76 -12.46
N ILE A 650 3.86 -7.80 -12.04
CA ILE A 650 3.17 -8.04 -10.77
C ILE A 650 3.83 -7.31 -9.60
N GLN A 651 3.04 -6.57 -8.84
CA GLN A 651 3.52 -5.70 -7.77
C GLN A 651 2.44 -5.47 -6.68
N ALA A 652 2.64 -4.48 -5.78
CA ALA A 652 1.61 -3.77 -5.00
C ALA A 652 0.93 -4.43 -3.75
N PRO A 653 0.94 -3.81 -2.54
CA PRO A 653 0.11 -4.23 -1.39
C PRO A 653 -1.37 -4.50 -1.73
N LEU A 654 -2.08 -5.38 -0.99
CA LEU A 654 -3.49 -5.74 -1.17
C LEU A 654 -4.03 -6.60 0.02
N VAL A 655 -4.97 -6.08 0.85
CA VAL A 655 -4.87 -6.29 2.34
C VAL A 655 -6.09 -6.75 3.20
N GLN A 656 -7.39 -6.38 3.06
CA GLN A 656 -8.49 -6.98 3.90
C GLN A 656 -9.90 -7.06 3.26
N GLY A 657 -10.30 -8.26 2.82
CA GLY A 657 -11.61 -8.56 2.24
C GLY A 657 -12.23 -9.90 2.69
N ARG A 658 -13.32 -10.30 2.03
CA ARG A 658 -14.30 -11.27 2.55
C ARG A 658 -14.07 -12.73 2.16
N ASP A 659 -13.36 -12.95 1.07
CA ASP A 659 -13.51 -14.11 0.19
C ASP A 659 -12.22 -14.90 0.02
N GLY A 660 -11.10 -14.19 -0.11
CA GLY A 660 -9.84 -14.72 -0.58
C GLY A 660 -9.28 -13.88 -1.71
N ASN A 661 -10.11 -13.17 -2.47
CA ASN A 661 -9.75 -12.56 -3.74
C ASN A 661 -9.23 -11.15 -3.47
N LEU A 662 -7.91 -10.97 -3.57
CA LEU A 662 -7.23 -9.72 -3.22
C LEU A 662 -7.32 -8.68 -4.34
N TYR A 663 -8.53 -8.46 -4.88
CA TYR A 663 -8.74 -7.89 -6.22
C TYR A 663 -7.89 -6.65 -6.50
N GLY A 664 -7.28 -6.63 -7.69
CA GLY A 664 -6.16 -5.75 -7.96
C GLY A 664 -5.73 -5.71 -9.41
N THR A 665 -4.75 -4.85 -9.69
CA THR A 665 -4.96 -3.86 -10.75
C THR A 665 -3.62 -3.39 -11.37
N THR A 666 -3.48 -3.23 -12.71
CA THR A 666 -2.17 -3.16 -13.42
C THR A 666 -2.06 -2.27 -14.72
N LEU A 667 -0.88 -2.09 -15.37
CA LEU A 667 -0.47 -0.84 -16.09
C LEU A 667 -0.52 -0.65 -17.62
N PHE A 668 -0.07 -1.56 -18.51
CA PHE A 668 0.11 -1.25 -19.95
C PHE A 668 -0.56 -2.24 -20.94
N GLY A 669 -1.57 -1.79 -21.69
CA GLY A 669 -2.30 -2.51 -22.74
C GLY A 669 -3.66 -1.92 -23.19
N GLY A 670 -4.09 -2.18 -24.42
CA GLY A 670 -5.31 -1.60 -24.99
C GLY A 670 -5.61 -1.99 -26.44
N ASP A 671 -6.90 -2.09 -26.75
CA ASP A 671 -7.48 -2.12 -28.11
C ASP A 671 -7.29 -0.70 -28.68
N ASN A 672 -6.04 -0.37 -29.01
CA ASN A 672 -5.39 0.95 -29.01
C ASN A 672 -4.73 1.38 -27.69
N ASP A 673 -5.40 1.48 -26.51
CA ASP A 673 -4.75 2.11 -25.32
C ASP A 673 -5.04 1.63 -23.86
N CYS A 674 -6.26 1.40 -23.33
CA CYS A 674 -6.48 1.80 -21.91
C CYS A 674 -6.68 0.85 -20.69
N GLY A 675 -6.83 -0.49 -20.71
CA GLY A 675 -7.38 -1.14 -19.48
C GLY A 675 -7.27 -2.65 -19.20
N VAL A 676 -8.28 -3.45 -19.57
CA VAL A 676 -8.49 -4.90 -19.26
C VAL A 676 -8.54 -5.29 -17.76
N ILE A 677 -9.18 -6.41 -17.39
CA ILE A 677 -9.62 -6.77 -16.01
C ILE A 677 -9.52 -8.30 -15.70
N PHE A 678 -9.41 -8.74 -14.43
CA PHE A 678 -9.34 -10.18 -14.05
C PHE A 678 -9.77 -10.51 -12.60
N ARG A 679 -9.90 -11.82 -12.29
CA ARG A 679 -10.30 -12.40 -10.98
C ARG A 679 -9.46 -13.65 -10.64
N ILE A 680 -9.09 -13.82 -9.36
CA ILE A 680 -8.24 -14.93 -8.89
C ILE A 680 -8.45 -15.30 -7.41
N THR A 681 -8.31 -16.60 -7.10
CA THR A 681 -8.47 -17.35 -5.78
C THR A 681 -6.25 -18.35 -3.98
N THR A 682 -6.24 -19.35 -3.01
CA THR A 682 -5.11 -19.85 -2.15
C THR A 682 -4.07 -20.70 -2.90
N ASP A 683 -4.00 -20.57 -4.21
CA ASP A 683 -3.22 -21.40 -5.13
C ASP A 683 -2.93 -20.72 -6.48
N GLY A 684 -3.58 -19.61 -6.82
CA GLY A 684 -3.23 -18.71 -7.93
C GLY A 684 -3.68 -19.13 -9.35
N VAL A 685 -4.85 -18.66 -9.80
CA VAL A 685 -5.80 -19.29 -10.77
C VAL A 685 -6.28 -18.42 -12.00
N PHE A 686 -7.23 -18.95 -12.79
CA PHE A 686 -7.81 -18.56 -14.12
C PHE A 686 -9.25 -17.94 -14.09
N THR A 687 -9.77 -17.36 -15.21
CA THR A 687 -11.13 -16.73 -15.45
C THR A 687 -11.26 -16.06 -16.86
N ARG A 688 -12.49 -15.71 -17.34
CA ARG A 688 -12.82 -14.63 -18.34
C ARG A 688 -13.89 -13.66 -17.77
N LEU A 689 -13.90 -12.39 -18.22
CA LEU A 689 -14.92 -11.32 -18.01
C LEU A 689 -15.44 -10.75 -19.39
N TRP A 690 -15.37 -9.42 -19.66
CA TRP A 690 -15.78 -8.66 -20.88
C TRP A 690 -14.60 -7.91 -21.56
N SER A 691 -14.76 -7.38 -22.81
CA SER A 691 -13.47 -5.02 -24.65
C SER A 691 -14.18 -3.59 -24.88
N PHE A 692 -13.63 -2.49 -24.33
CA PHE A 692 -14.31 -1.18 -24.17
C PHE A 692 -13.40 0.05 -24.51
N ALA A 693 -13.47 1.26 -23.91
CA ALA A 693 -13.10 2.45 -24.71
C ALA A 693 -12.38 3.74 -24.18
N GLY A 694 -11.68 3.88 -23.03
CA GLY A 694 -10.45 4.75 -22.97
C GLY A 694 -10.23 6.14 -22.28
N GLY A 695 -10.95 6.64 -21.27
CA GLY A 695 -10.82 8.03 -20.75
C GLY A 695 -11.27 8.33 -19.30
N ILE A 696 -12.13 9.35 -19.10
CA ILE A 696 -12.62 9.91 -17.82
C ILE A 696 -12.86 8.91 -16.69
N GLU A 697 -13.58 7.83 -16.98
CA GLU A 697 -13.72 6.63 -16.16
C GLU A 697 -12.41 5.87 -16.18
N GLY A 698 -11.34 6.46 -15.65
CA GLY A 698 -9.99 5.90 -15.69
C GLY A 698 -9.94 4.49 -15.13
N GLY A 699 -9.75 3.49 -15.99
CA GLY A 699 -9.39 2.15 -15.58
C GLY A 699 -8.29 2.25 -14.53
N LEU A 700 -7.23 2.98 -14.92
CA LEU A 700 -6.09 3.39 -14.09
C LEU A 700 -5.73 2.44 -12.95
N PRO A 701 -5.57 1.12 -13.22
CA PRO A 701 -5.74 0.20 -12.12
C PRO A 701 -4.47 0.09 -11.21
N GLN A 702 -4.49 0.62 -9.97
CA GLN A 702 -3.27 0.96 -9.20
C GLN A 702 -3.22 0.81 -7.67
N ALA A 703 -4.29 1.09 -6.90
CA ALA A 703 -4.10 1.50 -5.49
C ALA A 703 -5.29 1.51 -4.48
N GLY A 704 -6.05 2.60 -4.31
CA GLY A 704 -6.94 2.73 -3.13
C GLY A 704 -8.06 1.69 -3.14
N LEU A 705 -8.17 0.81 -2.12
CA LEU A 705 -9.21 -0.24 -2.08
C LEU A 705 -9.35 -1.08 -0.77
N ILE A 706 -9.08 -0.55 0.44
CA ILE A 706 -8.97 -1.31 1.80
C ILE A 706 -10.49 -1.12 2.31
N GLU A 707 -11.13 -2.21 2.75
CA GLU A 707 -12.14 -2.42 3.84
C GLU A 707 -13.45 -1.60 3.96
N ALA A 708 -13.78 -0.70 3.03
CA ALA A 708 -15.04 0.08 3.01
C ALA A 708 -16.36 -0.72 2.77
N GLY A 709 -16.63 -1.75 3.56
CA GLY A 709 -17.86 -2.53 3.50
C GLY A 709 -18.03 -3.27 2.17
N ASN A 710 -19.25 -3.28 1.62
CA ASN A 710 -19.59 -3.97 0.37
C ASN A 710 -19.36 -3.05 -0.86
N TRP A 711 -18.14 -2.53 -1.02
CA TRP A 711 -17.69 -1.70 -2.16
C TRP A 711 -16.24 -2.07 -2.53
N PHE A 712 -15.48 -1.21 -3.23
CA PHE A 712 -14.01 -1.37 -3.38
C PHE A 712 -13.14 -0.07 -3.52
N TYR A 713 -13.72 1.14 -3.48
CA TYR A 713 -13.18 2.52 -3.73
C TYR A 713 -11.65 2.88 -3.79
N GLY A 714 -11.19 3.64 -4.83
CA GLY A 714 -9.91 4.44 -4.88
C GLY A 714 -9.58 5.35 -6.12
N THR A 715 -9.19 6.63 -5.87
CA THR A 715 -8.85 7.82 -6.73
C THR A 715 -7.89 7.66 -7.95
N THR A 716 -8.11 8.25 -9.16
CA THR A 716 -7.08 8.25 -10.25
C THR A 716 -6.74 9.55 -11.07
N PRO A 717 -5.55 9.57 -11.70
CA PRO A 717 -5.12 10.45 -12.82
C PRO A 717 -5.19 9.94 -14.30
N MET A 718 -5.73 10.69 -15.27
CA MET A 718 -5.46 10.58 -16.73
C MET A 718 -6.15 11.76 -17.47
N ASN A 719 -7.05 11.51 -18.43
CA ASN A 719 -7.65 12.52 -19.30
C ASN A 719 -9.09 12.91 -18.90
N ASN A 720 -9.42 14.21 -18.97
CA ASN A 720 -10.72 14.79 -18.62
C ASN A 720 -11.13 14.49 -17.15
N GLY A 721 -11.86 13.42 -16.84
CA GLY A 721 -11.81 12.77 -15.50
C GLY A 721 -13.11 12.61 -14.68
N THR A 722 -13.37 11.38 -14.24
CA THR A 722 -14.45 10.90 -13.34
C THR A 722 -13.88 10.31 -12.04
N ILE A 723 -14.72 10.06 -11.03
CA ILE A 723 -14.50 9.18 -9.87
C ILE A 723 -15.84 8.43 -9.64
N PHE A 724 -15.83 7.12 -9.37
CA PHE A 724 -17.02 6.22 -9.38
C PHE A 724 -16.99 5.11 -8.31
N ARG A 725 -18.00 4.21 -8.28
CA ARG A 725 -18.39 3.38 -7.11
C ARG A 725 -18.87 1.98 -7.48
N PHE A 726 -18.24 0.91 -6.99
CA PHE A 726 -18.69 -0.46 -7.31
C PHE A 726 -18.28 -1.57 -6.31
N SER A 727 -18.82 -2.79 -6.53
CA SER A 727 -18.78 -3.94 -5.61
C SER A 727 -19.02 -5.30 -6.31
N MET A 728 -18.32 -6.38 -5.93
CA MET A 728 -18.48 -7.77 -6.44
C MET A 728 -19.93 -8.22 -6.68
N GLY A 729 -20.12 -8.98 -7.76
CA GLY A 729 -21.40 -9.48 -8.26
C GLY A 729 -22.39 -10.01 -7.20
N PRO A 730 -22.07 -11.12 -6.51
CA PRO A 730 -22.93 -11.69 -5.47
C PRO A 730 -22.90 -10.85 -4.18
N ALA A 731 -23.67 -9.77 -4.16
CA ALA A 731 -24.04 -9.06 -2.95
C ALA A 731 -25.20 -9.77 -2.24
N LEU A 732 -25.09 -9.98 -0.91
CA LEU A 732 -26.19 -10.51 -0.12
C LEU A 732 -27.20 -9.39 0.17
N THR A 733 -28.36 -9.43 -0.49
CA THR A 733 -29.38 -8.37 -0.39
C THR A 733 -30.46 -8.70 0.64
N THR A 734 -31.07 -7.68 1.25
CA THR A 734 -32.18 -7.85 2.20
C THR A 734 -33.51 -7.38 1.62
N ALA A 735 -34.57 -8.15 1.81
CA ALA A 735 -35.93 -7.81 1.42
C ALA A 735 -36.91 -7.85 2.61
N GLY A 736 -37.98 -7.06 2.48
CA GLY A 736 -38.99 -6.78 3.50
C GLY A 736 -38.90 -5.34 4.05
N PRO A 737 -40.01 -4.57 4.10
CA PRO A 737 -40.01 -3.18 4.58
C PRO A 737 -39.44 -3.04 6.00
N SER A 738 -38.86 -1.87 6.29
CA SER A 738 -38.33 -1.53 7.61
C SER A 738 -39.43 -1.57 8.68
N GLY A 739 -39.38 -2.59 9.55
CA GLY A 739 -40.31 -2.74 10.68
C GLY A 739 -40.86 -4.15 10.90
N LEU A 740 -40.67 -5.09 9.97
CA LEU A 740 -41.11 -6.47 10.16
C LEU A 740 -40.14 -7.30 11.02
N SER A 741 -40.70 -8.22 11.81
CA SER A 741 -39.98 -9.25 12.58
C SER A 741 -39.46 -10.39 11.68
N ALA A 742 -38.85 -10.03 10.55
CA ALA A 742 -38.23 -10.91 9.58
C ALA A 742 -37.30 -10.12 8.64
N ARG A 743 -36.28 -10.78 8.09
CA ARG A 743 -35.49 -10.31 6.94
C ARG A 743 -35.37 -11.48 5.98
N VAL A 744 -35.64 -11.27 4.70
CA VAL A 744 -35.36 -12.26 3.65
C VAL A 744 -33.99 -11.92 3.08
N LEU A 745 -33.06 -12.88 3.09
CA LEU A 745 -31.74 -12.75 2.46
C LEU A 745 -31.80 -13.34 1.06
N LEU A 746 -31.41 -12.56 0.06
CA LEU A 746 -31.48 -12.92 -1.35
C LEU A 746 -30.10 -12.76 -2.00
N TRP A 747 -29.72 -13.77 -2.78
CA TRP A 747 -28.56 -13.79 -3.66
C TRP A 747 -28.95 -14.50 -4.97
N ASP A 748 -28.04 -14.44 -5.94
CA ASP A 748 -28.29 -14.65 -7.36
C ASP A 748 -27.57 -15.88 -7.93
N GLN A 749 -26.38 -16.21 -7.41
CA GLN A 749 -25.47 -17.16 -8.02
C GLN A 749 -25.71 -18.63 -7.60
N PRO A 750 -25.85 -19.57 -8.57
CA PRO A 750 -25.69 -21.00 -8.33
C PRO A 750 -24.31 -21.34 -7.75
N GLY A 751 -24.20 -22.46 -7.04
CA GLY A 751 -22.93 -22.89 -6.43
C GLY A 751 -22.47 -22.03 -5.23
N PHE A 752 -23.33 -21.16 -4.70
CA PHE A 752 -23.11 -20.46 -3.43
C PHE A 752 -24.19 -20.84 -2.41
N GLN A 753 -23.76 -21.40 -1.27
CA GLN A 753 -24.63 -21.72 -0.14
C GLN A 753 -24.53 -20.65 0.95
N LEU A 754 -25.67 -20.37 1.62
CA LEU A 754 -25.73 -19.49 2.78
C LEU A 754 -25.27 -20.22 4.04
N GLN A 755 -24.05 -19.92 4.50
CA GLN A 755 -23.53 -20.42 5.77
C GLN A 755 -24.01 -19.51 6.92
N SER A 756 -24.51 -20.09 8.02
CA SER A 756 -24.94 -19.35 9.21
C SER A 756 -24.23 -19.83 10.49
N THR A 757 -24.06 -18.93 11.46
CA THR A 757 -23.60 -19.27 12.83
C THR A 757 -24.20 -18.32 13.87
N THR A 758 -24.48 -18.84 15.07
CA THR A 758 -24.83 -18.06 16.28
C THR A 758 -23.61 -17.59 17.04
N ASN A 759 -22.59 -18.45 17.17
CA ASN A 759 -21.55 -18.33 18.19
C ASN A 759 -20.39 -17.46 17.69
N ALA A 760 -20.69 -16.19 17.43
CA ALA A 760 -19.67 -15.16 17.23
C ALA A 760 -19.31 -14.50 18.57
N LEU A 761 -18.28 -15.04 19.22
CA LEU A 761 -17.48 -14.32 20.21
C LEU A 761 -16.00 -14.49 19.81
N GLY A 762 -15.36 -13.40 19.37
CA GLY A 762 -13.99 -13.41 18.84
C GLY A 762 -13.91 -13.59 17.30
N PRO A 763 -13.09 -12.81 16.55
CA PRO A 763 -13.25 -12.59 15.11
C PRO A 763 -12.63 -13.65 14.17
N TYR A 764 -12.80 -14.94 14.51
CA TYR A 764 -12.26 -16.10 13.78
C TYR A 764 -13.28 -17.26 13.73
N THR A 765 -13.41 -17.96 12.60
CA THR A 765 -14.22 -19.19 12.46
C THR A 765 -13.78 -19.96 11.22
N THR A 766 -13.54 -21.28 11.34
CA THR A 766 -12.98 -22.13 10.28
C THR A 766 -13.68 -23.49 10.08
N LEU A 767 -14.46 -23.98 11.05
CA LEU A 767 -15.03 -25.34 11.04
C LEU A 767 -16.12 -25.57 9.98
N LEU A 768 -16.25 -26.84 9.61
CA LEU A 768 -17.24 -27.46 8.73
C LEU A 768 -17.53 -28.89 9.28
N PRO A 769 -18.59 -29.60 8.85
CA PRO A 769 -19.53 -29.31 7.77
C PRO A 769 -21.01 -29.31 8.24
N VAL A 770 -21.93 -29.59 7.31
CA VAL A 770 -23.37 -29.92 7.48
C VAL A 770 -24.27 -28.81 8.05
N ALA A 771 -24.66 -27.90 7.17
CA ALA A 771 -26.02 -27.39 7.12
C ALA A 771 -26.48 -27.38 5.66
N THR A 772 -27.46 -28.21 5.30
CA THR A 772 -28.05 -28.23 3.96
C THR A 772 -29.35 -27.43 3.94
N SER A 773 -29.53 -26.63 2.88
CA SER A 773 -30.72 -25.78 2.70
C SER A 773 -31.78 -26.46 1.84
N PRO A 774 -33.05 -26.43 2.28
CA PRO A 774 -34.20 -26.34 1.39
C PRO A 774 -35.03 -25.07 1.68
N TYR A 775 -34.36 -23.98 2.06
CA TYR A 775 -34.77 -22.57 2.00
C TYR A 775 -36.02 -22.08 2.79
N THR A 776 -36.86 -22.96 3.33
CA THR A 776 -38.16 -22.60 3.94
C THR A 776 -38.13 -21.97 5.35
N ASN A 777 -36.99 -22.01 6.06
CA ASN A 777 -37.01 -21.88 7.52
C ASN A 777 -36.86 -20.45 8.05
N LYS A 778 -37.84 -20.02 8.86
CA LYS A 778 -37.83 -18.76 9.62
C LYS A 778 -36.96 -18.89 10.87
N PHE A 779 -35.88 -18.13 10.94
CA PHE A 779 -35.01 -18.08 12.13
C PHE A 779 -35.44 -16.94 13.07
N ASN A 780 -35.75 -17.26 14.33
CA ASN A 780 -36.20 -16.30 15.34
C ASN A 780 -35.09 -15.86 16.33
N ASP A 781 -33.82 -16.08 15.98
CA ASP A 781 -32.69 -15.99 16.91
C ASP A 781 -32.02 -14.61 16.93
N ARG A 782 -31.51 -14.22 18.11
CA ARG A 782 -31.14 -12.85 18.47
C ARG A 782 -29.94 -12.32 17.68
N LEU A 783 -28.95 -13.18 17.45
CA LEU A 783 -27.72 -12.87 16.72
C LEU A 783 -27.32 -14.08 15.88
N ARG A 784 -27.25 -13.89 14.56
CA ARG A 784 -26.59 -14.83 13.64
C ARG A 784 -25.86 -14.06 12.55
N PHE A 785 -24.66 -14.52 12.22
CA PHE A 785 -23.91 -14.05 11.06
C PHE A 785 -24.15 -14.98 9.89
N PHE A 786 -24.33 -14.39 8.70
CA PHE A 786 -24.57 -15.10 7.45
C PHE A 786 -23.50 -14.70 6.43
N ARG A 787 -22.94 -15.67 5.71
CA ARG A 787 -22.08 -15.42 4.55
C ARG A 787 -22.44 -16.36 3.40
N LEU A 788 -22.19 -15.91 2.18
CA LEU A 788 -22.18 -16.81 1.02
C LEU A 788 -20.85 -17.56 1.00
N ARG A 789 -20.90 -18.88 0.81
CA ARG A 789 -19.75 -19.76 0.60
C ARG A 789 -19.93 -20.47 -0.74
N GLN A 790 -18.92 -20.39 -1.60
CA GLN A 790 -18.87 -21.18 -2.82
C GLN A 790 -18.69 -22.66 -2.47
N GLU A 791 -19.39 -23.55 -3.18
CA GLU A 791 -19.34 -25.02 -2.99
C GLU A 791 -17.94 -25.60 -3.23
#